data_AF-M3Y8P5-F1
#
_entry.id   AF-M3Y8P5-F1
#
_cell.length_a   1.000
_cell.length_b   1.000
_cell.length_c   1.000
_cell.angle_alpha   90.00
_cell.angle_beta   90.00
_cell.angle_gamma   90.00
#
_symmetry.space_group_name_H-M   'P 1'
#
loop_
_entity.id
_entity.type
_entity.pdbx_description
1 polymer ?
#
loop_
_entity_poly.entity_id
_entity_poly.type
_entity_poly.pdbx_seq_one_letter_code
_entity_poly.pdbx_strand_id
1 'polypeptide(L)'
;MLKLKGELRGAKEMKDEAGERDREVSSLNNKLLSLQVDIKNLHDVCKRQGKTLQENQLCVEEAMMSDNHVILYEEEMGNHTENTGEKLHLAQEQLALAGDKIISLERSLSLYRDKYQTSLSNIELLECQVKMLEGELSGIVGQETENKGDHSKVRIYTSSCMIQEHQETLKRLSEVWQKVSEQDDLIQELRNKLACSNALVLEREEALIKLQADFASYTATHRHPPSSSEDCEDIKKILKHLQEQKDSQCLHVEEYQNLVKDLRMELEAVSEQKKNIMKDMMKLELDLHGLREETSAHMERKDKEVSILQRRLQELQMQFTETQKLGLKKDKLLQEKDEMLHELEKELSQVQNSLMKKEMELEKQQRMTTELESTIQEAKQDKSRAECGALRAEIQKLKDNLEDAQQQQKLAAQQASQYKEETLLAKNNLEDAQRKLQSYLFLEKQKTETIQELQRELQKLQKDSLMAGEELAPNRKRIEELTLELSETRKKLENSEKEKRQFQKTTTEQEMKLNELLDHLKLLQHQHREQGSAKTSLTEELQEVTRLLEEKREQLKKSKEQEKLLEQELETFRQEEKRKEKMTKENLRMLEEENENVKAQLMQCSAQLESSLSKQNASQQVIQELNNELVLQKDALESLQVQLEKAVHKEKQYLQTMVSKEAYEELSRKSVACQDDLTQTLEKLNHTTSETKSLHRSLAQAQERKAQLEDEILAYEERMKKLNMELKKLQGFQQQSELEVQAFDKKLEEMSNQVLQWQKQHQSDLKMLAAKEEQLRAFQEEMATLKENLLADEKEPSSVPQRSVTKDTCRLRRENDQIMSNMEQWAKEQNHLHNVMVHLQQENKKLKTEIEEKKLKTGHPRLYTKALGPSKTEPIQKGKVCATLGWRGTTQDMTQRMDITKFVGIPHCSGSSYC
;
A
#
# COMPACT_ATOMS: atom_id res chain seq x y z
N MET A 1 127.91 -98.91 3.50
CA MET A 1 127.48 -97.58 3.00
C MET A 1 126.25 -97.58 2.09
N LEU A 2 125.84 -98.68 1.43
CA LEU A 2 124.71 -98.62 0.47
C LEU A 2 123.31 -98.31 1.08
N LYS A 3 123.05 -98.64 2.35
CA LYS A 3 121.70 -98.51 2.96
C LYS A 3 121.24 -97.06 3.17
N LEU A 4 122.11 -96.21 3.73
CA LEU A 4 121.84 -94.78 4.01
C LEU A 4 121.48 -93.95 2.76
N LYS A 5 121.84 -94.41 1.55
CA LYS A 5 121.55 -93.70 0.29
C LYS A 5 120.15 -93.99 -0.27
N GLY A 6 119.42 -94.95 0.31
CA GLY A 6 117.99 -95.17 0.06
C GLY A 6 117.10 -94.37 1.01
N GLU A 7 117.43 -94.42 2.31
CA GLU A 7 116.68 -93.72 3.37
C GLU A 7 116.65 -92.20 3.14
N LEU A 8 117.77 -91.59 2.69
CA LEU A 8 117.82 -90.16 2.33
C LEU A 8 117.04 -89.78 1.06
N ARG A 9 116.57 -90.76 0.27
CA ARG A 9 115.75 -90.53 -0.94
C ARG A 9 114.27 -90.52 -0.58
N GLY A 10 113.79 -91.55 0.11
CA GLY A 10 112.41 -91.63 0.60
C GLY A 10 112.05 -90.48 1.56
N ALA A 11 113.01 -90.02 2.37
CA ALA A 11 112.82 -88.84 3.23
C ALA A 11 112.71 -87.51 2.45
N LYS A 12 113.15 -87.47 1.18
CA LYS A 12 112.91 -86.33 0.29
C LYS A 12 111.58 -86.45 -0.44
N GLU A 13 111.29 -87.64 -1.00
CA GLU A 13 110.03 -87.92 -1.69
C GLU A 13 108.81 -87.68 -0.77
N MET A 14 108.84 -88.14 0.49
CA MET A 14 107.78 -87.82 1.46
C MET A 14 107.67 -86.34 1.83
N LYS A 15 108.75 -85.56 1.71
CA LYS A 15 108.71 -84.11 1.97
C LYS A 15 108.12 -83.34 0.79
N ASP A 16 108.48 -83.73 -0.43
CA ASP A 16 107.96 -83.12 -1.65
C ASP A 16 106.46 -83.47 -1.81
N GLU A 17 106.03 -84.71 -1.49
CA GLU A 17 104.61 -85.10 -1.37
C GLU A 17 103.84 -84.28 -0.32
N ALA A 18 104.39 -84.11 0.90
CA ALA A 18 103.73 -83.34 1.94
C ALA A 18 103.54 -81.88 1.51
N GLY A 19 104.56 -81.32 0.85
CA GLY A 19 104.50 -79.99 0.25
C GLY A 19 103.53 -79.87 -0.93
N GLU A 20 103.12 -80.95 -1.60
CA GLU A 20 102.01 -80.95 -2.56
C GLU A 20 100.65 -81.08 -1.87
N ARG A 21 100.51 -81.98 -0.88
CA ARG A 21 99.28 -82.13 -0.10
C ARG A 21 98.88 -80.85 0.62
N ASP A 22 99.82 -80.09 1.20
CA ASP A 22 99.53 -78.78 1.80
C ASP A 22 99.07 -77.74 0.75
N ARG A 23 99.58 -77.81 -0.49
CA ARG A 23 99.12 -76.97 -1.61
C ARG A 23 97.73 -77.37 -2.09
N GLU A 24 97.41 -78.65 -2.15
CA GLU A 24 96.06 -79.14 -2.46
C GLU A 24 95.05 -78.77 -1.36
N VAL A 25 95.38 -78.97 -0.09
CA VAL A 25 94.54 -78.56 1.05
C VAL A 25 94.30 -77.05 1.04
N SER A 26 95.33 -76.24 0.77
CA SER A 26 95.18 -74.79 0.62
C SER A 26 94.28 -74.41 -0.57
N SER A 27 94.41 -75.12 -1.70
CA SER A 27 93.57 -74.94 -2.89
C SER A 27 92.10 -75.31 -2.62
N LEU A 28 91.86 -76.42 -1.92
CA LEU A 28 90.53 -76.88 -1.52
C LEU A 28 89.89 -75.92 -0.49
N ASN A 29 90.65 -75.41 0.48
CA ASN A 29 90.14 -74.47 1.46
C ASN A 29 89.76 -73.12 0.81
N ASN A 30 90.55 -72.62 -0.14
CA ASN A 30 90.20 -71.43 -0.92
C ASN A 30 88.95 -71.65 -1.78
N LYS A 31 88.77 -72.84 -2.39
CA LYS A 31 87.55 -73.21 -3.11
C LYS A 31 86.33 -73.31 -2.18
N LEU A 32 86.50 -73.81 -0.96
CA LEU A 32 85.44 -73.89 0.05
C LEU A 32 84.99 -72.49 0.49
N LEU A 33 85.92 -71.56 0.70
CA LEU A 33 85.63 -70.15 0.95
C LEU A 33 84.89 -69.48 -0.21
N SER A 34 85.29 -69.74 -1.47
CA SER A 34 84.53 -69.27 -2.64
C SER A 34 83.10 -69.78 -2.61
N LEU A 35 82.91 -71.10 -2.44
CA LEU A 35 81.58 -71.72 -2.38
C LEU A 35 80.72 -71.16 -1.22
N GLN A 36 81.30 -70.84 -0.06
CA GLN A 36 80.56 -70.17 1.02
C GLN A 36 80.11 -68.75 0.63
N VAL A 37 80.94 -67.99 -0.09
CA VAL A 37 80.57 -66.67 -0.62
C VAL A 37 79.48 -66.80 -1.69
N ASP A 38 79.60 -67.76 -2.60
CA ASP A 38 78.63 -67.99 -3.68
C ASP A 38 77.27 -68.47 -3.15
N ILE A 39 77.25 -69.36 -2.15
CA ILE A 39 76.02 -69.79 -1.45
C ILE A 39 75.36 -68.60 -0.74
N LYS A 40 76.14 -67.73 -0.10
CA LYS A 40 75.60 -66.52 0.56
C LYS A 40 75.01 -65.54 -0.46
N ASN A 41 75.73 -65.27 -1.54
CA ASN A 41 75.26 -64.42 -2.64
C ASN A 41 73.95 -64.96 -3.23
N LEU A 42 73.85 -66.28 -3.45
CA LEU A 42 72.63 -66.92 -3.94
C LEU A 42 71.47 -66.80 -2.95
N HIS A 43 71.72 -67.00 -1.63
CA HIS A 43 70.70 -66.79 -0.61
C HIS A 43 70.19 -65.34 -0.61
N ASP A 44 71.07 -64.34 -0.72
CA ASP A 44 70.70 -62.92 -0.77
C ASP A 44 70.00 -62.54 -2.10
N VAL A 45 70.18 -63.30 -3.18
CA VAL A 45 69.36 -63.18 -4.42
C VAL A 45 67.97 -63.77 -4.20
N CYS A 46 67.85 -65.02 -3.74
CA CYS A 46 66.57 -65.66 -3.49
C CYS A 46 65.71 -64.87 -2.48
N LYS A 47 66.34 -64.31 -1.44
CA LYS A 47 65.69 -63.46 -0.42
C LYS A 47 65.16 -62.14 -1.00
N ARG A 48 65.81 -61.57 -2.01
CA ARG A 48 65.31 -60.40 -2.75
C ARG A 48 64.16 -60.78 -3.68
N GLN A 49 64.27 -61.87 -4.45
CA GLN A 49 63.17 -62.33 -5.30
C GLN A 49 61.91 -62.66 -4.49
N GLY A 50 62.05 -63.28 -3.31
CA GLY A 50 60.91 -63.53 -2.41
C GLY A 50 60.18 -62.24 -1.99
N LYS A 51 60.92 -61.17 -1.68
CA LYS A 51 60.34 -59.84 -1.43
C LYS A 51 59.63 -59.27 -2.65
N THR A 52 60.30 -59.23 -3.80
CA THR A 52 59.72 -58.64 -5.02
C THR A 52 58.47 -59.39 -5.50
N LEU A 53 58.39 -60.71 -5.28
CA LEU A 53 57.16 -61.48 -5.54
C LEU A 53 56.03 -61.08 -4.58
N GLN A 54 56.33 -60.89 -3.29
CA GLN A 54 55.33 -60.45 -2.30
C GLN A 54 54.86 -59.00 -2.54
N GLU A 55 55.78 -58.11 -2.92
CA GLU A 55 55.51 -56.71 -3.28
C GLU A 55 54.65 -56.63 -4.56
N ASN A 56 54.94 -57.44 -5.57
CA ASN A 56 54.11 -57.56 -6.79
C ASN A 56 52.72 -58.13 -6.48
N GLN A 57 52.60 -59.09 -5.57
CA GLN A 57 51.32 -59.71 -5.23
C GLN A 57 50.38 -58.74 -4.52
N LEU A 58 50.90 -57.91 -3.60
CA LEU A 58 50.18 -56.78 -3.02
C LEU A 58 49.69 -55.79 -4.08
N CYS A 59 50.53 -55.44 -5.06
CA CYS A 59 50.17 -54.52 -6.15
C CYS A 59 49.06 -55.09 -7.06
N VAL A 60 49.00 -56.41 -7.27
CA VAL A 60 47.90 -57.07 -7.99
C VAL A 60 46.61 -57.07 -7.18
N GLU A 61 46.67 -57.33 -5.88
CA GLU A 61 45.49 -57.25 -4.99
C GLU A 61 44.93 -55.81 -4.92
N GLU A 62 45.80 -54.81 -4.82
CA GLU A 62 45.43 -53.38 -4.83
C GLU A 62 44.82 -52.95 -6.17
N ALA A 63 45.35 -53.42 -7.30
CA ALA A 63 44.76 -53.19 -8.63
C ALA A 63 43.38 -53.86 -8.77
N MET A 64 43.21 -55.10 -8.32
CA MET A 64 41.90 -55.77 -8.35
C MET A 64 40.86 -55.08 -7.45
N MET A 65 41.26 -54.50 -6.33
CA MET A 65 40.36 -53.69 -5.49
C MET A 65 39.98 -52.37 -6.18
N SER A 66 40.90 -51.73 -6.91
CA SER A 66 40.62 -50.57 -7.75
C SER A 66 39.61 -50.89 -8.86
N ASP A 67 39.85 -51.92 -9.66
CA ASP A 67 38.99 -52.30 -10.78
C ASP A 67 37.57 -52.66 -10.32
N ASN A 68 37.44 -53.42 -9.22
CA ASN A 68 36.13 -53.72 -8.62
C ASN A 68 35.40 -52.45 -8.15
N HIS A 69 36.12 -51.44 -7.65
CA HIS A 69 35.50 -50.18 -7.22
C HIS A 69 35.03 -49.33 -8.42
N VAL A 70 35.78 -49.33 -9.53
CA VAL A 70 35.36 -48.72 -10.80
C VAL A 70 34.10 -49.39 -11.35
N ILE A 71 34.06 -50.72 -11.40
CA ILE A 71 32.90 -51.48 -11.89
C ILE A 71 31.63 -51.16 -11.07
N LEU A 72 31.74 -51.09 -9.73
CA LEU A 72 30.61 -50.73 -8.88
C LEU A 72 30.14 -49.28 -9.11
N TYR A 73 31.06 -48.34 -9.31
CA TYR A 73 30.71 -46.95 -9.68
C TYR A 73 30.04 -46.86 -11.05
N GLU A 74 30.47 -47.66 -12.03
CA GLU A 74 29.84 -47.72 -13.35
C GLU A 74 28.44 -48.38 -13.31
N GLU A 75 28.22 -49.39 -12.46
CA GLU A 75 26.88 -49.97 -12.23
C GLU A 75 25.94 -49.00 -11.49
N GLU A 76 26.38 -48.30 -10.44
CA GLU A 76 25.54 -47.29 -9.75
C GLU A 76 25.19 -46.13 -10.69
N MET A 77 26.16 -45.59 -11.43
CA MET A 77 25.93 -44.53 -12.39
C MET A 77 25.05 -44.99 -13.56
N GLY A 78 25.25 -46.19 -14.08
CA GLY A 78 24.42 -46.80 -15.12
C GLY A 78 22.94 -46.83 -14.73
N ASN A 79 22.63 -47.43 -13.58
CA ASN A 79 21.27 -47.52 -13.03
C ASN A 79 20.64 -46.16 -12.70
N HIS A 80 21.44 -45.09 -12.56
CA HIS A 80 20.94 -43.74 -12.30
C HIS A 80 20.76 -42.90 -13.58
N THR A 81 21.45 -43.17 -14.69
CA THR A 81 21.37 -42.33 -15.89
C THR A 81 20.01 -42.33 -16.59
N GLU A 82 19.36 -43.48 -16.81
CA GLU A 82 18.00 -43.52 -17.38
C GLU A 82 17.00 -42.80 -16.46
N ASN A 83 17.03 -43.14 -15.16
CA ASN A 83 16.10 -42.63 -14.15
C ASN A 83 16.24 -41.11 -13.94
N THR A 84 17.46 -40.56 -14.03
CA THR A 84 17.71 -39.11 -13.95
C THR A 84 17.39 -38.40 -15.27
N GLY A 85 17.61 -39.05 -16.42
CA GLY A 85 17.20 -38.55 -17.74
C GLY A 85 15.68 -38.39 -17.86
N GLU A 86 14.91 -39.40 -17.46
CA GLU A 86 13.44 -39.33 -17.41
C GLU A 86 12.95 -38.24 -16.44
N LYS A 87 13.56 -38.14 -15.25
CA LYS A 87 13.23 -37.07 -14.29
C LYS A 87 13.55 -35.67 -14.83
N LEU A 88 14.64 -35.51 -15.57
CA LEU A 88 14.99 -34.25 -16.22
C LEU A 88 13.97 -33.87 -17.30
N HIS A 89 13.57 -34.83 -18.15
CA HIS A 89 12.55 -34.63 -19.17
C HIS A 89 11.19 -34.26 -18.54
N LEU A 90 10.75 -35.01 -17.52
CA LEU A 90 9.50 -34.76 -16.81
C LEU A 90 9.52 -33.39 -16.11
N ALA A 91 10.65 -32.99 -15.55
CA ALA A 91 10.82 -31.65 -14.97
C ALA A 91 10.75 -30.55 -16.04
N GLN A 92 11.37 -30.75 -17.22
CA GLN A 92 11.28 -29.80 -18.34
C GLN A 92 9.85 -29.69 -18.90
N GLU A 93 9.12 -30.80 -19.00
CA GLU A 93 7.72 -30.83 -19.45
C GLU A 93 6.79 -30.12 -18.46
N GLN A 94 6.98 -30.32 -17.15
CA GLN A 94 6.27 -29.54 -16.12
C GLN A 94 6.62 -28.05 -16.16
N LEU A 95 7.87 -27.69 -16.48
CA LEU A 95 8.30 -26.29 -16.62
C LEU A 95 7.65 -25.63 -17.85
N ALA A 96 7.52 -26.35 -18.95
CA ALA A 96 6.79 -25.89 -20.14
C ALA A 96 5.29 -25.68 -19.85
N LEU A 97 4.63 -26.66 -19.20
CA LEU A 97 3.23 -26.55 -18.78
C LEU A 97 3.00 -25.40 -17.78
N ALA A 98 3.96 -25.14 -16.88
CA ALA A 98 3.93 -23.98 -15.99
C ALA A 98 4.07 -22.65 -16.77
N GLY A 99 4.93 -22.60 -17.79
CA GLY A 99 5.05 -21.46 -18.70
C GLY A 99 3.75 -21.13 -19.43
N ASP A 100 3.10 -22.13 -20.03
CA ASP A 100 1.79 -21.94 -20.68
C ASP A 100 0.69 -21.52 -19.68
N LYS A 101 0.73 -22.04 -18.45
CA LYS A 101 -0.16 -21.62 -17.35
C LYS A 101 0.03 -20.14 -17.01
N ILE A 102 1.28 -19.67 -16.90
CA ILE A 102 1.62 -18.27 -16.62
C ILE A 102 1.11 -17.38 -17.77
N ILE A 103 1.41 -17.71 -19.02
CA ILE A 103 0.95 -16.95 -20.20
C ILE A 103 -0.59 -16.88 -20.26
N SER A 104 -1.29 -17.93 -19.85
CA SER A 104 -2.76 -17.94 -19.76
C SER A 104 -3.29 -17.02 -18.65
N LEU A 105 -2.60 -16.97 -17.49
CA LEU A 105 -2.95 -16.10 -16.36
C LEU A 105 -2.61 -14.62 -16.64
N GLU A 106 -1.51 -14.32 -17.33
CA GLU A 106 -1.17 -12.97 -17.77
C GLU A 106 -2.23 -12.41 -18.73
N ARG A 107 -2.69 -13.24 -19.67
CA ARG A 107 -3.78 -12.88 -20.60
C ARG A 107 -5.09 -12.60 -19.87
N SER A 108 -5.47 -13.41 -18.88
CA SER A 108 -6.70 -13.19 -18.11
C SER A 108 -6.61 -11.98 -17.18
N LEU A 109 -5.43 -11.71 -16.59
CA LEU A 109 -5.13 -10.49 -15.83
C LEU A 109 -5.19 -9.23 -16.70
N SER A 110 -4.68 -9.27 -17.93
CA SER A 110 -4.87 -8.16 -18.88
C SER A 110 -6.36 -7.93 -19.15
N LEU A 111 -7.11 -8.98 -19.47
CA LEU A 111 -8.55 -8.89 -19.74
C LEU A 111 -9.37 -8.36 -18.55
N TYR A 112 -8.94 -8.64 -17.31
CA TYR A 112 -9.54 -8.03 -16.11
C TYR A 112 -9.15 -6.56 -15.94
N ARG A 113 -7.89 -6.19 -16.22
CA ARG A 113 -7.40 -4.80 -16.21
C ARG A 113 -8.15 -3.93 -17.21
N ASP A 114 -8.32 -4.43 -18.44
CA ASP A 114 -9.01 -3.74 -19.53
C ASP A 114 -10.50 -3.53 -19.19
N LYS A 115 -11.16 -4.53 -18.58
CA LYS A 115 -12.52 -4.40 -18.05
C LYS A 115 -12.61 -3.39 -16.92
N TYR A 116 -11.67 -3.41 -15.97
CA TYR A 116 -11.66 -2.48 -14.84
C TYR A 116 -11.44 -1.03 -15.30
N GLN A 117 -10.53 -0.82 -16.26
CA GLN A 117 -10.32 0.49 -16.90
C GLN A 117 -11.56 0.98 -17.66
N THR A 118 -12.27 0.06 -18.35
CA THR A 118 -13.55 0.39 -19.01
C THR A 118 -14.63 0.78 -17.99
N SER A 119 -14.71 0.08 -16.86
CA SER A 119 -15.62 0.44 -15.77
C SER A 119 -15.27 1.80 -15.14
N LEU A 120 -13.99 2.12 -14.95
CA LEU A 120 -13.55 3.44 -14.47
C LEU A 120 -14.02 4.54 -15.41
N SER A 121 -13.78 4.44 -16.72
CA SER A 121 -14.22 5.51 -17.64
C SER A 121 -15.74 5.58 -17.86
N ASN A 122 -16.48 4.51 -17.57
CA ASN A 122 -17.94 4.58 -17.44
C ASN A 122 -18.38 5.34 -16.16
N ILE A 123 -17.64 5.21 -15.05
CA ILE A 123 -17.89 5.98 -13.82
C ILE A 123 -17.54 7.46 -14.04
N GLU A 124 -16.40 7.76 -14.67
CA GLU A 124 -16.00 9.14 -15.05
C GLU A 124 -17.10 9.82 -15.89
N LEU A 125 -17.69 9.10 -16.86
CA LEU A 125 -18.79 9.60 -17.70
C LEU A 125 -20.08 9.85 -16.89
N LEU A 126 -20.42 8.96 -15.95
CA LEU A 126 -21.58 9.12 -15.07
C LEU A 126 -21.39 10.29 -14.10
N GLU A 127 -20.18 10.49 -13.55
CA GLU A 127 -19.85 11.67 -12.75
C GLU A 127 -19.99 12.97 -13.55
N CYS A 128 -19.59 12.98 -14.83
CA CYS A 128 -19.81 14.11 -15.71
C CYS A 128 -21.31 14.38 -15.93
N GLN A 129 -22.14 13.34 -16.12
CA GLN A 129 -23.60 13.51 -16.22
C GLN A 129 -24.21 14.06 -14.92
N VAL A 130 -23.81 13.53 -13.76
CA VAL A 130 -24.26 14.04 -12.45
C VAL A 130 -23.89 15.51 -12.29
N LYS A 131 -22.65 15.91 -12.58
CA LYS A 131 -22.20 17.31 -12.49
C LYS A 131 -22.96 18.25 -13.44
N MET A 132 -23.39 17.78 -14.62
CA MET A 132 -24.27 18.60 -15.49
C MET A 132 -25.67 18.74 -14.90
N LEU A 133 -26.27 17.65 -14.41
CA LEU A 133 -27.59 17.68 -13.78
C LEU A 133 -27.62 18.51 -12.47
N GLU A 134 -26.56 18.47 -11.69
CA GLU A 134 -26.33 19.35 -10.53
C GLU A 134 -26.23 20.83 -10.96
N GLY A 135 -25.53 21.10 -12.07
CA GLY A 135 -25.47 22.42 -12.69
C GLY A 135 -26.84 22.93 -13.14
N GLU A 136 -27.61 22.10 -13.86
CA GLU A 136 -28.96 22.41 -14.32
C GLU A 136 -29.93 22.66 -13.13
N LEU A 137 -29.88 21.80 -12.10
CA LEU A 137 -30.62 21.99 -10.84
C LEU A 137 -30.22 23.30 -10.14
N SER A 138 -28.92 23.63 -10.09
CA SER A 138 -28.46 24.88 -9.47
C SER A 138 -28.96 26.12 -10.23
N GLY A 139 -29.06 26.05 -11.56
CA GLY A 139 -29.64 27.10 -12.40
C GLY A 139 -31.14 27.28 -12.19
N ILE A 140 -31.89 26.18 -12.03
CA ILE A 140 -33.33 26.20 -11.73
C ILE A 140 -33.59 26.79 -10.34
N VAL A 141 -32.88 26.30 -9.31
CA VAL A 141 -33.00 26.81 -7.92
C VAL A 141 -32.56 28.28 -7.83
N GLY A 142 -31.59 28.70 -8.64
CA GLY A 142 -31.19 30.11 -8.78
C GLY A 142 -32.25 31.02 -9.40
N GLN A 143 -33.23 30.48 -10.15
CA GLN A 143 -34.32 31.26 -10.76
C GLN A 143 -35.58 31.38 -9.89
N GLU A 144 -35.78 30.53 -8.88
CA GLU A 144 -37.01 30.55 -8.06
C GLU A 144 -37.09 31.72 -7.05
N THR A 145 -35.98 32.41 -6.79
CA THR A 145 -35.91 33.45 -5.75
C THR A 145 -36.35 34.85 -6.21
N GLU A 146 -36.33 35.15 -7.51
CA GLU A 146 -36.31 36.54 -8.02
C GLU A 146 -37.55 36.97 -8.86
N ASN A 147 -38.69 36.28 -8.74
CA ASN A 147 -39.90 36.67 -9.49
C ASN A 147 -41.20 36.73 -8.65
N LYS A 148 -41.42 37.88 -8.00
CA LYS A 148 -42.71 38.28 -7.39
C LYS A 148 -43.16 39.65 -7.92
N GLY A 149 -43.67 39.68 -9.15
CA GLY A 149 -44.29 40.88 -9.74
C GLY A 149 -44.86 40.59 -11.12
N ASP A 150 -46.16 40.81 -11.28
CA ASP A 150 -47.01 40.78 -12.48
C ASP A 150 -46.42 40.38 -13.85
N HIS A 151 -47.13 39.48 -14.56
CA HIS A 151 -47.81 39.79 -15.83
C HIS A 151 -48.59 38.57 -16.38
N SER A 152 -49.91 38.67 -16.46
CA SER A 152 -50.82 37.54 -16.70
C SER A 152 -50.99 37.07 -18.16
N LYS A 153 -50.04 37.39 -19.07
CA LYS A 153 -50.22 37.17 -20.53
C LYS A 153 -49.12 36.40 -21.28
N VAL A 154 -48.02 36.02 -20.64
CA VAL A 154 -46.97 35.17 -21.27
C VAL A 154 -47.11 33.68 -20.91
N ARG A 155 -47.88 33.34 -19.86
CA ARG A 155 -48.12 31.97 -19.37
C ARG A 155 -49.09 31.17 -20.26
N ILE A 156 -48.73 30.98 -21.53
CA ILE A 156 -49.40 30.03 -22.45
C ILE A 156 -48.37 29.08 -23.07
N TYR A 157 -47.27 29.59 -23.63
CA TYR A 157 -46.26 28.73 -24.28
C TYR A 157 -45.38 27.95 -23.30
N THR A 158 -44.79 28.59 -22.28
CA THR A 158 -43.99 27.89 -21.25
C THR A 158 -44.83 26.91 -20.42
N SER A 159 -46.15 27.17 -20.29
CA SER A 159 -47.06 26.26 -19.59
C SER A 159 -47.21 24.92 -20.31
N SER A 160 -47.05 24.88 -21.64
CA SER A 160 -47.20 23.64 -22.41
C SER A 160 -46.04 22.67 -22.16
N CYS A 161 -44.82 23.16 -21.92
CA CYS A 161 -43.65 22.32 -21.68
C CYS A 161 -43.76 21.61 -20.31
N MET A 162 -43.99 22.39 -19.24
CA MET A 162 -44.15 21.82 -17.88
C MET A 162 -45.36 20.87 -17.79
N ILE A 163 -46.46 21.15 -18.52
CA ILE A 163 -47.61 20.24 -18.59
C ILE A 163 -47.25 18.95 -19.36
N GLN A 164 -46.51 19.05 -20.46
CA GLN A 164 -46.05 17.88 -21.22
C GLN A 164 -45.11 17.00 -20.40
N GLU A 165 -44.13 17.58 -19.71
CA GLU A 165 -43.20 16.84 -18.84
C GLU A 165 -43.92 16.18 -17.65
N HIS A 166 -44.90 16.87 -17.05
CA HIS A 166 -45.69 16.29 -15.96
C HIS A 166 -46.63 15.18 -16.47
N GLN A 167 -47.23 15.33 -17.65
CA GLN A 167 -48.00 14.27 -18.31
C GLN A 167 -47.12 13.08 -18.70
N GLU A 168 -45.90 13.31 -19.20
CA GLU A 168 -44.98 12.23 -19.55
C GLU A 168 -44.45 11.52 -18.29
N THR A 169 -44.19 12.25 -17.21
CA THR A 169 -43.82 11.67 -15.91
C THR A 169 -44.96 10.82 -15.34
N LEU A 170 -46.20 11.32 -15.38
CA LEU A 170 -47.40 10.54 -15.01
C LEU A 170 -47.59 9.31 -15.90
N LYS A 171 -47.31 9.42 -17.21
CA LYS A 171 -47.36 8.28 -18.14
C LYS A 171 -46.30 7.23 -17.81
N ARG A 172 -45.04 7.64 -17.59
CA ARG A 172 -43.94 6.75 -17.17
C ARG A 172 -44.26 6.07 -15.83
N LEU A 173 -44.85 6.79 -14.88
CA LEU A 173 -45.38 6.21 -13.63
C LEU A 173 -46.47 5.17 -13.89
N SER A 174 -47.44 5.47 -14.76
CA SER A 174 -48.50 4.52 -15.13
C SER A 174 -47.94 3.26 -15.82
N GLU A 175 -46.93 3.41 -16.67
CA GLU A 175 -46.22 2.29 -17.32
C GLU A 175 -45.40 1.44 -16.32
N VAL A 176 -44.92 2.05 -15.22
CA VAL A 176 -44.27 1.33 -14.12
C VAL A 176 -45.30 0.59 -13.25
N TRP A 177 -46.39 1.27 -12.84
CA TRP A 177 -47.46 0.64 -12.05
C TRP A 177 -48.12 -0.53 -12.80
N GLN A 178 -48.31 -0.42 -14.12
CA GLN A 178 -48.78 -1.54 -14.93
C GLN A 178 -47.79 -2.72 -14.90
N LYS A 179 -46.48 -2.48 -15.06
CA LYS A 179 -45.46 -3.54 -15.00
C LYS A 179 -45.36 -4.21 -13.63
N VAL A 180 -45.61 -3.48 -12.54
CA VAL A 180 -45.70 -4.05 -11.19
C VAL A 180 -46.91 -4.99 -11.10
N SER A 181 -48.09 -4.57 -11.60
CA SER A 181 -49.27 -5.45 -11.67
C SER A 181 -49.01 -6.71 -12.51
N GLU A 182 -48.40 -6.56 -13.69
CA GLU A 182 -48.04 -7.69 -14.57
C GLU A 182 -47.05 -8.67 -13.90
N GLN A 183 -46.17 -8.17 -13.01
CA GLN A 183 -45.27 -9.01 -12.22
C GLN A 183 -45.98 -9.69 -11.04
N ASP A 184 -46.88 -9.02 -10.33
CA ASP A 184 -47.69 -9.63 -9.26
C ASP A 184 -48.63 -10.72 -9.80
N ASP A 185 -49.26 -10.49 -10.96
CA ASP A 185 -50.08 -11.49 -11.67
C ASP A 185 -49.23 -12.72 -12.06
N LEU A 186 -48.02 -12.53 -12.59
CA LEU A 186 -47.09 -13.61 -12.91
C LEU A 186 -46.62 -14.38 -11.65
N ILE A 187 -46.32 -13.67 -10.56
CA ILE A 187 -45.96 -14.29 -9.27
C ILE A 187 -47.12 -15.14 -8.75
N GLN A 188 -48.37 -14.66 -8.89
CA GLN A 188 -49.54 -15.42 -8.46
C GLN A 188 -49.84 -16.60 -9.39
N GLU A 189 -49.63 -16.48 -10.69
CA GLU A 189 -49.73 -17.60 -11.63
C GLU A 189 -48.70 -18.70 -11.32
N LEU A 190 -47.45 -18.31 -11.01
CA LEU A 190 -46.39 -19.24 -10.60
C LEU A 190 -46.71 -19.94 -9.27
N ARG A 191 -47.27 -19.23 -8.29
CA ARG A 191 -47.77 -19.83 -7.03
C ARG A 191 -48.88 -20.85 -7.29
N ASN A 192 -49.83 -20.52 -8.17
CA ASN A 192 -50.92 -21.43 -8.54
C ASN A 192 -50.38 -22.68 -9.26
N LYS A 193 -49.44 -22.52 -10.21
CA LYS A 193 -48.76 -23.63 -10.91
C LYS A 193 -48.02 -24.55 -9.94
N LEU A 194 -47.32 -23.99 -8.95
CA LEU A 194 -46.64 -24.77 -7.90
C LEU A 194 -47.64 -25.56 -7.03
N ALA A 195 -48.76 -24.94 -6.64
CA ALA A 195 -49.81 -25.63 -5.87
C ALA A 195 -50.42 -26.80 -6.65
N CYS A 196 -50.75 -26.61 -7.94
CA CYS A 196 -51.25 -27.68 -8.80
C CYS A 196 -50.21 -28.80 -9.00
N SER A 197 -48.93 -28.46 -9.15
CA SER A 197 -47.84 -29.44 -9.27
C SER A 197 -47.72 -30.30 -8.00
N ASN A 198 -47.81 -29.69 -6.82
CA ASN A 198 -47.70 -30.40 -5.54
C ASN A 198 -48.90 -31.32 -5.30
N ALA A 199 -50.12 -30.88 -5.64
CA ALA A 199 -51.31 -31.75 -5.56
C ALA A 199 -51.18 -32.99 -6.47
N LEU A 200 -50.69 -32.80 -7.70
CA LEU A 200 -50.52 -33.89 -8.68
C LEU A 200 -49.35 -34.85 -8.32
N VAL A 201 -48.40 -34.43 -7.47
CA VAL A 201 -47.43 -35.33 -6.85
C VAL A 201 -48.11 -36.22 -5.79
N LEU A 202 -48.94 -35.64 -4.90
CA LEU A 202 -49.67 -36.39 -3.87
C LEU A 202 -50.61 -37.43 -4.50
N GLU A 203 -51.36 -37.07 -5.55
CA GLU A 203 -52.20 -38.03 -6.29
C GLU A 203 -51.40 -39.22 -6.86
N ARG A 204 -50.14 -38.99 -7.28
CA ARG A 204 -49.25 -40.04 -7.78
C ARG A 204 -48.68 -40.90 -6.66
N GLU A 205 -48.41 -40.33 -5.49
CA GLU A 205 -47.97 -41.07 -4.31
C GLU A 205 -49.10 -41.98 -3.79
N GLU A 206 -50.33 -41.48 -3.69
CA GLU A 206 -51.51 -42.29 -3.36
C GLU A 206 -51.75 -43.41 -4.38
N ALA A 207 -51.64 -43.11 -5.68
CA ALA A 207 -51.75 -44.11 -6.74
C ALA A 207 -50.65 -45.18 -6.66
N LEU A 208 -49.42 -44.83 -6.31
CA LEU A 208 -48.31 -45.78 -6.10
C LEU A 208 -48.55 -46.69 -4.91
N ILE A 209 -48.98 -46.14 -3.77
CA ILE A 209 -49.32 -46.90 -2.56
C ILE A 209 -50.44 -47.90 -2.87
N LYS A 210 -51.47 -47.46 -3.60
CA LYS A 210 -52.56 -48.34 -4.05
C LYS A 210 -52.06 -49.44 -4.98
N LEU A 211 -51.23 -49.11 -5.98
CA LEU A 211 -50.70 -50.10 -6.91
C LEU A 211 -49.83 -51.15 -6.20
N GLN A 212 -49.06 -50.77 -5.18
CA GLN A 212 -48.31 -51.70 -4.34
C GLN A 212 -49.23 -52.65 -3.56
N ALA A 213 -50.34 -52.16 -3.01
CA ALA A 213 -51.34 -52.99 -2.34
C ALA A 213 -52.03 -53.95 -3.33
N ASP A 214 -52.38 -53.48 -4.53
CA ASP A 214 -52.98 -54.30 -5.58
C ASP A 214 -52.01 -55.39 -6.09
N PHE A 215 -50.71 -55.09 -6.25
CA PHE A 215 -49.67 -56.09 -6.58
C PHE A 215 -49.47 -57.12 -5.47
N ALA A 216 -49.50 -56.72 -4.20
CA ALA A 216 -49.43 -57.65 -3.06
C ALA A 216 -50.66 -58.58 -3.02
N SER A 217 -51.86 -58.04 -3.30
CA SER A 217 -53.10 -58.81 -3.42
C SER A 217 -53.08 -59.80 -4.59
N TYR A 218 -52.59 -59.36 -5.77
CA TYR A 218 -52.49 -60.19 -6.97
C TYR A 218 -51.50 -61.35 -6.78
N THR A 219 -50.30 -61.08 -6.25
CA THR A 219 -49.29 -62.12 -5.99
C THR A 219 -49.70 -63.10 -4.89
N ALA A 220 -50.55 -62.68 -3.95
CA ALA A 220 -51.16 -63.57 -2.96
C ALA A 220 -52.28 -64.47 -3.53
N THR A 221 -52.93 -64.07 -4.64
CA THR A 221 -54.15 -64.74 -5.15
C THR A 221 -53.95 -65.55 -6.42
N HIS A 222 -52.92 -65.28 -7.25
CA HIS A 222 -52.73 -65.96 -8.54
C HIS A 222 -51.35 -66.61 -8.70
N ARG A 223 -51.24 -67.87 -8.24
CA ARG A 223 -50.22 -68.81 -8.73
C ARG A 223 -50.76 -69.61 -9.92
N HIS A 224 -49.88 -69.93 -10.86
CA HIS A 224 -50.06 -70.72 -12.09
C HIS A 224 -50.71 -70.00 -13.29
N PRO A 225 -49.98 -69.81 -14.40
CA PRO A 225 -50.55 -69.38 -15.68
C PRO A 225 -51.04 -70.58 -16.52
N PRO A 226 -52.21 -70.52 -17.17
CA PRO A 226 -52.63 -71.47 -18.21
C PRO A 226 -51.98 -71.11 -19.56
N SER A 227 -51.67 -72.12 -20.38
CA SER A 227 -50.91 -71.96 -21.63
C SER A 227 -51.73 -72.25 -22.89
N SER A 228 -51.99 -71.22 -23.70
CA SER A 228 -52.39 -71.32 -25.11
C SER A 228 -51.16 -71.10 -26.02
N SER A 229 -51.04 -71.88 -27.11
CA SER A 229 -49.77 -71.94 -27.85
C SER A 229 -49.52 -70.78 -28.83
N GLU A 230 -50.56 -70.11 -29.32
CA GLU A 230 -50.40 -68.98 -30.24
C GLU A 230 -50.13 -67.68 -29.48
N ASP A 231 -50.89 -67.41 -28.40
CA ASP A 231 -50.57 -66.34 -27.45
C ASP A 231 -49.14 -66.47 -26.93
N CYS A 232 -48.66 -67.71 -26.67
CA CYS A 232 -47.29 -67.96 -26.23
C CYS A 232 -46.21 -67.45 -27.21
N GLU A 233 -46.43 -67.48 -28.54
CA GLU A 233 -45.45 -66.98 -29.50
C GLU A 233 -45.45 -65.45 -29.64
N ASP A 234 -46.63 -64.81 -29.59
CA ASP A 234 -46.67 -63.33 -29.60
C ASP A 234 -46.26 -62.75 -28.24
N ILE A 235 -46.61 -63.41 -27.12
CA ILE A 235 -46.05 -63.10 -25.80
C ILE A 235 -44.53 -63.32 -25.79
N LYS A 236 -43.97 -64.37 -26.42
CA LYS A 236 -42.50 -64.49 -26.56
C LYS A 236 -41.88 -63.33 -27.33
N LYS A 237 -42.50 -62.86 -28.43
CA LYS A 237 -42.00 -61.69 -29.19
C LYS A 237 -42.05 -60.42 -28.35
N ILE A 238 -43.17 -60.19 -27.65
CA ILE A 238 -43.36 -59.03 -26.75
C ILE A 238 -42.37 -59.09 -25.58
N LEU A 239 -42.22 -60.26 -24.92
CA LEU A 239 -41.24 -60.46 -23.85
C LEU A 239 -39.80 -60.29 -24.35
N LYS A 240 -39.46 -60.76 -25.57
CA LYS A 240 -38.13 -60.54 -26.16
C LYS A 240 -37.87 -59.06 -26.43
N HIS A 241 -38.85 -58.33 -26.96
CA HIS A 241 -38.72 -56.89 -27.19
C HIS A 241 -38.63 -56.10 -25.87
N LEU A 242 -39.45 -56.45 -24.87
CA LEU A 242 -39.37 -55.86 -23.53
C LEU A 242 -38.06 -56.21 -22.82
N GLN A 243 -37.51 -57.41 -23.02
CA GLN A 243 -36.20 -57.82 -22.52
C GLN A 243 -35.09 -56.99 -23.18
N GLU A 244 -35.09 -56.86 -24.50
CA GLU A 244 -34.14 -56.03 -25.25
C GLU A 244 -34.23 -54.55 -24.83
N GLN A 245 -35.44 -54.03 -24.65
CA GLN A 245 -35.67 -52.68 -24.13
C GLN A 245 -35.17 -52.52 -22.68
N LYS A 246 -35.44 -53.50 -21.81
CA LYS A 246 -34.99 -53.53 -20.42
C LYS A 246 -33.47 -53.66 -20.29
N ASP A 247 -32.82 -54.42 -21.16
CA ASP A 247 -31.36 -54.55 -21.19
C ASP A 247 -30.70 -53.29 -21.75
N SER A 248 -31.29 -52.66 -22.78
CA SER A 248 -30.87 -51.32 -23.24
C SER A 248 -31.05 -50.25 -22.15
N GLN A 249 -32.10 -50.34 -21.33
CA GLN A 249 -32.29 -49.46 -20.18
C GLN A 249 -31.29 -49.76 -19.04
N CYS A 250 -30.91 -51.02 -18.81
CA CYS A 250 -29.82 -51.35 -17.89
C CYS A 250 -28.50 -50.71 -18.32
N LEU A 251 -28.15 -50.79 -19.62
CA LEU A 251 -26.95 -50.13 -20.15
C LEU A 251 -26.98 -48.61 -19.92
N HIS A 252 -28.10 -47.93 -20.20
CA HIS A 252 -28.22 -46.51 -19.89
C HIS A 252 -28.14 -46.20 -18.38
N VAL A 253 -28.68 -47.06 -17.52
CA VAL A 253 -28.53 -46.91 -16.05
C VAL A 253 -27.07 -47.09 -15.62
N GLU A 254 -26.31 -47.98 -16.25
CA GLU A 254 -24.87 -48.15 -16.01
C GLU A 254 -24.07 -46.93 -16.52
N GLU A 255 -24.39 -46.40 -17.71
CA GLU A 255 -23.83 -45.15 -18.24
C GLU A 255 -24.07 -43.97 -17.29
N TYR A 256 -25.31 -43.76 -16.82
CA TYR A 256 -25.63 -42.73 -15.84
C TYR A 256 -24.97 -42.98 -14.48
N GLN A 257 -24.85 -44.23 -14.02
CA GLN A 257 -24.11 -44.54 -12.79
C GLN A 257 -22.62 -44.24 -12.92
N ASN A 258 -22.01 -44.46 -14.09
CA ASN A 258 -20.60 -44.14 -14.33
C ASN A 258 -20.40 -42.62 -14.39
N LEU A 259 -21.23 -41.88 -15.13
CA LEU A 259 -21.22 -40.42 -15.12
C LEU A 259 -21.40 -39.84 -13.70
N VAL A 260 -22.24 -40.46 -12.86
CA VAL A 260 -22.41 -40.05 -11.45
C VAL A 260 -21.19 -40.41 -10.57
N LYS A 261 -20.41 -41.44 -10.90
CA LYS A 261 -19.10 -41.70 -10.25
C LYS A 261 -18.08 -40.65 -10.67
N ASP A 262 -18.00 -40.34 -11.96
CA ASP A 262 -17.05 -39.37 -12.51
C ASP A 262 -17.31 -37.97 -11.93
N LEU A 263 -18.56 -37.51 -11.94
CA LEU A 263 -18.97 -36.24 -11.31
C LEU A 263 -18.72 -36.21 -9.78
N ARG A 264 -18.73 -37.36 -9.10
CA ARG A 264 -18.34 -37.44 -7.68
C ARG A 264 -16.83 -37.31 -7.51
N MET A 265 -16.03 -37.94 -8.37
CA MET A 265 -14.56 -37.81 -8.35
C MET A 265 -14.11 -36.38 -8.69
N GLU A 266 -14.76 -35.73 -9.66
CA GLU A 266 -14.55 -34.31 -9.95
C GLU A 266 -14.92 -33.42 -8.76
N LEU A 267 -16.05 -33.67 -8.09
CA LEU A 267 -16.47 -32.93 -6.90
C LEU A 267 -15.48 -33.11 -5.73
N GLU A 268 -14.99 -34.33 -5.50
CA GLU A 268 -13.97 -34.64 -4.50
C GLU A 268 -12.68 -33.85 -4.80
N ALA A 269 -12.19 -33.90 -6.05
CA ALA A 269 -10.99 -33.19 -6.50
C ALA A 269 -11.13 -31.65 -6.39
N VAL A 270 -12.28 -31.09 -6.77
CA VAL A 270 -12.59 -29.66 -6.60
C VAL A 270 -12.69 -29.28 -5.12
N SER A 271 -13.18 -30.17 -4.24
CA SER A 271 -13.23 -29.93 -2.80
C SER A 271 -11.83 -29.89 -2.17
N GLU A 272 -10.93 -30.78 -2.60
CA GLU A 272 -9.54 -30.79 -2.15
C GLU A 272 -8.75 -29.61 -2.73
N GLN A 273 -9.00 -29.24 -3.99
CA GLN A 273 -8.44 -28.01 -4.58
C GLN A 273 -8.89 -26.77 -3.79
N LYS A 274 -10.18 -26.66 -3.44
CA LYS A 274 -10.71 -25.59 -2.58
C LYS A 274 -10.05 -25.57 -1.21
N LYS A 275 -9.82 -26.74 -0.59
CA LYS A 275 -9.12 -26.88 0.69
C LYS A 275 -7.67 -26.41 0.62
N ASN A 276 -6.95 -26.70 -0.47
CA ASN A 276 -5.59 -26.20 -0.66
C ASN A 276 -5.57 -24.69 -0.95
N ILE A 277 -6.43 -24.17 -1.82
CA ILE A 277 -6.57 -22.71 -2.05
C ILE A 277 -6.89 -21.97 -0.75
N MET A 278 -7.77 -22.52 0.10
CA MET A 278 -8.11 -21.92 1.39
C MET A 278 -6.95 -21.94 2.39
N LYS A 279 -6.12 -22.99 2.39
CA LYS A 279 -4.88 -23.06 3.18
C LYS A 279 -3.86 -22.02 2.72
N ASP A 280 -3.68 -21.87 1.41
CA ASP A 280 -2.75 -20.89 0.84
C ASP A 280 -3.26 -19.45 1.04
N MET A 281 -4.57 -19.23 0.99
CA MET A 281 -5.21 -17.95 1.33
C MET A 281 -4.97 -17.59 2.81
N MET A 282 -5.20 -18.51 3.75
CA MET A 282 -4.90 -18.29 5.17
C MET A 282 -3.42 -18.04 5.42
N LYS A 283 -2.51 -18.64 4.63
CA LYS A 283 -1.08 -18.34 4.68
C LYS A 283 -0.81 -16.91 4.19
N LEU A 284 -1.36 -16.52 3.04
CA LEU A 284 -1.21 -15.16 2.50
C LEU A 284 -1.80 -14.09 3.43
N GLU A 285 -2.89 -14.38 4.13
CA GLU A 285 -3.44 -13.51 5.19
C GLU A 285 -2.44 -13.33 6.35
N LEU A 286 -1.83 -14.42 6.83
CA LEU A 286 -0.79 -14.37 7.88
C LEU A 286 0.48 -13.62 7.41
N ASP A 287 0.96 -13.90 6.20
CA ASP A 287 2.11 -13.24 5.59
C ASP A 287 1.83 -11.73 5.42
N LEU A 288 0.61 -11.34 5.01
CA LEU A 288 0.17 -9.94 4.92
C LEU A 288 0.03 -9.26 6.29
N HIS A 289 -0.40 -9.97 7.34
CA HIS A 289 -0.42 -9.44 8.70
C HIS A 289 1.01 -9.17 9.22
N GLY A 290 1.94 -10.11 9.02
CA GLY A 290 3.35 -9.92 9.38
C GLY A 290 3.99 -8.73 8.67
N LEU A 291 3.76 -8.57 7.36
CA LEU A 291 4.25 -7.41 6.60
C LEU A 291 3.66 -6.07 7.09
N ARG A 292 2.40 -6.04 7.53
CA ARG A 292 1.78 -4.84 8.12
C ARG A 292 2.39 -4.50 9.48
N GLU A 293 2.62 -5.50 10.32
CA GLU A 293 3.27 -5.34 11.63
C GLU A 293 4.72 -4.85 11.48
N GLU A 294 5.50 -5.44 10.56
CA GLU A 294 6.87 -4.99 10.28
C GLU A 294 6.92 -3.58 9.68
N THR A 295 6.00 -3.25 8.75
CA THR A 295 5.89 -1.89 8.19
C THR A 295 5.54 -0.87 9.28
N SER A 296 4.59 -1.20 10.16
CA SER A 296 4.23 -0.35 11.31
C SER A 296 5.41 -0.13 12.26
N ALA A 297 6.11 -1.21 12.63
CA ALA A 297 7.31 -1.13 13.45
C ALA A 297 8.49 -0.41 12.74
N HIS A 298 8.54 -0.37 11.41
CA HIS A 298 9.49 0.45 10.65
C HIS A 298 9.12 1.93 10.67
N MET A 299 7.84 2.29 10.47
CA MET A 299 7.38 3.68 10.59
C MET A 299 7.60 4.21 12.02
N GLU A 300 7.27 3.45 13.06
CA GLU A 300 7.48 3.87 14.45
C GLU A 300 8.97 4.08 14.79
N ARG A 301 9.88 3.32 14.16
CA ARG A 301 11.33 3.57 14.23
C ARG A 301 11.72 4.86 13.49
N LYS A 302 11.17 5.11 12.30
CA LYS A 302 11.43 6.34 11.53
C LYS A 302 10.91 7.58 12.24
N ASP A 303 9.73 7.53 12.85
CA ASP A 303 9.19 8.66 13.64
C ASP A 303 10.05 8.99 14.86
N LYS A 304 10.62 7.95 15.51
CA LYS A 304 11.61 8.12 16.60
C LYS A 304 12.93 8.74 16.08
N GLU A 305 13.45 8.28 14.94
CA GLU A 305 14.63 8.88 14.30
C GLU A 305 14.39 10.35 13.91
N VAL A 306 13.26 10.65 13.26
CA VAL A 306 12.85 12.01 12.88
C VAL A 306 12.71 12.90 14.11
N SER A 307 12.08 12.41 15.19
CA SER A 307 11.95 13.15 16.46
C SER A 307 13.30 13.49 17.09
N ILE A 308 14.29 12.58 17.01
CA ILE A 308 15.64 12.81 17.50
C ILE A 308 16.37 13.84 16.62
N LEU A 309 16.28 13.72 15.29
CA LEU A 309 16.89 14.66 14.34
C LEU A 309 16.27 16.06 14.46
N GLN A 310 14.95 16.18 14.62
CA GLN A 310 14.25 17.44 14.79
C GLN A 310 14.65 18.14 16.10
N ARG A 311 14.76 17.39 17.21
CA ARG A 311 15.31 17.92 18.47
C ARG A 311 16.75 18.41 18.28
N ARG A 312 17.60 17.63 17.60
CA ARG A 312 18.99 18.01 17.36
C ARG A 312 19.12 19.26 16.46
N LEU A 313 18.21 19.43 15.50
CA LEU A 313 18.13 20.64 14.68
C LEU A 313 17.71 21.86 15.51
N GLN A 314 16.77 21.72 16.43
CA GLN A 314 16.39 22.78 17.38
C GLN A 314 17.55 23.16 18.32
N GLU A 315 18.30 22.18 18.84
CA GLU A 315 19.51 22.41 19.65
C GLU A 315 20.57 23.22 18.88
N LEU A 316 20.85 22.83 17.63
CA LEU A 316 21.81 23.52 16.76
C LEU A 316 21.33 24.92 16.38
N GLN A 317 20.04 25.11 16.11
CA GLN A 317 19.45 26.41 15.84
C GLN A 317 19.55 27.34 17.07
N MET A 318 19.31 26.83 18.28
CA MET A 318 19.49 27.57 19.52
C MET A 318 20.96 28.00 19.69
N GLN A 319 21.92 27.07 19.56
CA GLN A 319 23.35 27.36 19.62
C GLN A 319 23.80 28.38 18.57
N PHE A 320 23.24 28.34 17.36
CA PHE A 320 23.51 29.34 16.32
C PHE A 320 23.02 30.73 16.74
N THR A 321 21.78 30.86 17.25
CA THR A 321 21.27 32.18 17.70
C THR A 321 22.02 32.71 18.94
N GLU A 322 22.52 31.84 19.82
CA GLU A 322 23.36 32.25 20.95
C GLU A 322 24.73 32.73 20.46
N THR A 323 25.35 31.99 19.53
CA THR A 323 26.60 32.38 18.87
C THR A 323 26.47 33.72 18.15
N GLN A 324 25.35 33.96 17.45
CA GLN A 324 25.04 35.23 16.81
C GLN A 324 24.90 36.38 17.82
N LYS A 325 24.20 36.15 18.95
CA LYS A 325 24.10 37.13 20.07
C LYS A 325 25.47 37.43 20.70
N LEU A 326 26.37 36.45 20.77
CA LEU A 326 27.74 36.63 21.24
C LEU A 326 28.63 37.36 20.22
N GLY A 327 28.37 37.19 18.92
CA GLY A 327 28.96 38.00 17.85
C GLY A 327 28.61 39.47 18.02
N LEU A 328 27.31 39.81 18.00
CA LEU A 328 26.82 41.19 18.15
C LEU A 328 27.33 41.89 19.43
N LYS A 329 27.55 41.15 20.52
CA LYS A 329 28.17 41.68 21.75
C LYS A 329 29.66 42.00 21.57
N LYS A 330 30.41 41.20 20.82
CA LYS A 330 31.81 41.49 20.46
C LYS A 330 31.90 42.66 19.50
N ASP A 331 31.04 42.71 18.49
CA ASP A 331 31.02 43.77 17.49
C ASP A 331 30.75 45.14 18.13
N LYS A 332 29.80 45.22 19.07
CA LYS A 332 29.55 46.43 19.88
C LYS A 332 30.75 46.83 20.75
N LEU A 333 31.44 45.86 21.35
CA LEU A 333 32.64 46.11 22.17
C LEU A 333 33.87 46.51 21.32
N LEU A 334 33.92 46.11 20.04
CA LEU A 334 34.89 46.62 19.07
C LEU A 334 34.56 48.07 18.71
N GLN A 335 33.30 48.37 18.36
CA GLN A 335 32.86 49.76 18.11
C GLN A 335 33.18 50.69 19.30
N GLU A 336 32.86 50.29 20.53
CA GLU A 336 33.18 51.05 21.75
C GLU A 336 34.70 51.28 21.92
N LYS A 337 35.55 50.36 21.42
CA LYS A 337 37.00 50.54 21.42
C LYS A 337 37.49 51.44 20.30
N ASP A 338 36.91 51.35 19.11
CA ASP A 338 37.27 52.19 17.97
C ASP A 338 36.87 53.66 18.22
N GLU A 339 35.71 53.89 18.85
CA GLU A 339 35.28 55.21 19.36
C GLU A 339 36.26 55.76 20.41
N MET A 340 36.68 54.92 21.38
CA MET A 340 37.68 55.30 22.40
C MET A 340 39.07 55.57 21.80
N LEU A 341 39.49 54.81 20.78
CA LEU A 341 40.74 55.04 20.06
C LEU A 341 40.69 56.37 19.30
N HIS A 342 39.59 56.67 18.62
CA HIS A 342 39.46 57.91 17.86
C HIS A 342 39.47 59.16 18.76
N GLU A 343 38.86 59.08 19.95
CA GLU A 343 38.94 60.17 20.93
C GLU A 343 40.37 60.35 21.49
N LEU A 344 41.14 59.26 21.66
CA LEU A 344 42.56 59.32 22.01
C LEU A 344 43.44 59.89 20.88
N GLU A 345 43.15 59.58 19.62
CA GLU A 345 43.81 60.20 18.45
C GLU A 345 43.54 61.71 18.39
N LYS A 346 42.29 62.11 18.68
CA LYS A 346 41.85 63.50 18.73
C LYS A 346 42.53 64.27 19.87
N GLU A 347 42.63 63.70 21.07
CA GLU A 347 43.39 64.31 22.17
C GLU A 347 44.90 64.34 21.90
N LEU A 348 45.47 63.31 21.27
CA LEU A 348 46.88 63.34 20.83
C LEU A 348 47.14 64.48 19.83
N SER A 349 46.25 64.65 18.84
CA SER A 349 46.29 65.77 17.89
C SER A 349 46.11 67.13 18.60
N GLN A 350 45.22 67.23 19.59
CA GLN A 350 45.03 68.43 20.40
C GLN A 350 46.28 68.79 21.22
N VAL A 351 46.96 67.81 21.80
CA VAL A 351 48.24 67.97 22.50
C VAL A 351 49.36 68.38 21.54
N GLN A 352 49.48 67.73 20.37
CA GLN A 352 50.47 68.10 19.34
C GLN A 352 50.27 69.54 18.85
N ASN A 353 49.03 69.93 18.52
CA ASN A 353 48.69 71.30 18.14
C ASN A 353 48.95 72.32 19.26
N SER A 354 48.75 71.93 20.52
CA SER A 354 49.03 72.78 21.68
C SER A 354 50.54 72.94 21.94
N LEU A 355 51.31 71.87 21.73
CA LEU A 355 52.77 71.88 21.80
C LEU A 355 53.36 72.76 20.68
N MET A 356 52.92 72.59 19.43
CA MET A 356 53.37 73.41 18.30
C MET A 356 53.01 74.90 18.48
N LYS A 357 51.86 75.22 19.08
CA LYS A 357 51.52 76.61 19.48
C LYS A 357 52.45 77.15 20.57
N LYS A 358 52.83 76.32 21.56
CA LYS A 358 53.80 76.68 22.60
C LYS A 358 55.20 76.84 22.04
N GLU A 359 55.58 76.04 21.05
CA GLU A 359 56.86 76.11 20.33
C GLU A 359 56.95 77.38 19.51
N MET A 360 55.93 77.73 18.70
CA MET A 360 55.89 79.01 17.99
C MET A 360 55.84 80.23 18.93
N GLU A 361 55.14 80.15 20.07
CA GLU A 361 55.17 81.21 21.07
C GLU A 361 56.53 81.30 21.78
N LEU A 362 57.26 80.19 21.94
CA LEU A 362 58.62 80.16 22.47
C LEU A 362 59.63 80.72 21.46
N GLU A 363 59.56 80.38 20.17
CA GLU A 363 60.34 81.05 19.12
C GLU A 363 60.03 82.56 19.05
N LYS A 364 58.76 82.94 19.23
CA LYS A 364 58.33 84.35 19.26
C LYS A 364 58.84 85.04 20.52
N GLN A 365 58.87 84.38 21.67
CA GLN A 365 59.50 84.89 22.88
C GLN A 365 61.02 84.92 22.77
N GLN A 366 61.66 84.05 21.99
CA GLN A 366 63.10 84.08 21.72
C GLN A 366 63.47 85.22 20.75
N ARG A 367 62.64 85.47 19.73
CA ARG A 367 62.71 86.69 18.88
C ARG A 367 62.47 87.96 19.70
N MET A 368 61.41 87.99 20.52
CA MET A 368 61.13 89.11 21.41
C MET A 368 62.21 89.29 22.47
N THR A 369 62.86 88.22 22.96
CA THR A 369 63.97 88.33 23.92
C THR A 369 65.20 88.92 23.24
N THR A 370 65.50 88.55 21.99
CA THR A 370 66.61 89.15 21.24
C THR A 370 66.30 90.60 20.81
N GLU A 371 65.05 90.93 20.47
CA GLU A 371 64.58 92.32 20.29
C GLU A 371 64.55 93.12 21.60
N LEU A 372 64.31 92.48 22.75
CA LEU A 372 64.36 93.12 24.07
C LEU A 372 65.80 93.23 24.58
N GLU A 373 66.72 92.35 24.19
CA GLU A 373 68.15 92.53 24.41
C GLU A 373 68.67 93.72 23.57
N SER A 374 68.27 93.84 22.30
CA SER A 374 68.61 95.02 21.50
C SER A 374 67.93 96.29 21.99
N THR A 375 66.66 96.25 22.40
CA THR A 375 65.97 97.44 22.94
C THR A 375 66.26 97.71 24.41
N ILE A 376 66.90 96.82 25.18
CA ILE A 376 67.54 97.15 26.49
C ILE A 376 68.95 97.71 26.27
N GLN A 377 69.60 97.41 25.15
CA GLN A 377 70.79 98.13 24.69
C GLN A 377 70.46 99.60 24.39
N GLU A 378 69.29 99.86 23.77
CA GLU A 378 68.82 101.20 23.38
C GLU A 378 68.07 101.94 24.50
N ALA A 379 67.08 101.32 25.16
CA ALA A 379 66.17 101.95 26.13
C ALA A 379 66.73 102.06 27.56
N LYS A 380 68.05 102.29 27.68
CA LYS A 380 68.63 102.97 28.85
C LYS A 380 68.43 104.49 28.79
N GLN A 381 67.53 104.96 27.92
CA GLN A 381 67.40 106.34 27.48
C GLN A 381 65.93 106.82 27.55
N ASP A 382 65.49 107.06 28.79
CA ASP A 382 64.27 107.80 29.20
C ASP A 382 62.88 107.15 29.03
N LYS A 383 61.85 107.86 29.53
CA LYS A 383 60.93 107.30 30.54
C LYS A 383 59.61 108.09 30.73
N SER A 384 58.50 107.37 31.01
CA SER A 384 57.24 107.85 31.67
C SER A 384 56.36 108.91 30.96
N ARG A 385 55.06 109.12 31.28
CA ARG A 385 53.96 108.29 31.87
C ARG A 385 52.63 109.09 31.86
N ALA A 386 51.55 108.48 31.33
CA ALA A 386 50.09 108.68 31.58
C ALA A 386 49.46 110.09 31.78
N GLU A 387 48.25 110.31 31.23
CA GLU A 387 47.00 110.57 31.97
C GLU A 387 45.76 110.82 31.06
N CYS A 388 44.54 110.75 31.64
CA CYS A 388 43.55 111.86 31.67
C CYS A 388 42.11 111.38 31.93
N GLY A 389 41.31 112.21 32.63
CA GLY A 389 39.86 112.05 32.74
C GLY A 389 39.16 113.35 33.16
N ALA A 390 38.16 113.79 32.39
CA ALA A 390 37.30 114.94 32.70
C ALA A 390 35.99 114.91 31.87
N LEU A 391 35.01 115.75 32.24
CA LEU A 391 33.80 116.12 31.48
C LEU A 391 32.73 115.03 31.21
N ARG A 392 31.74 114.91 32.11
CA ARG A 392 30.31 114.73 31.76
C ARG A 392 29.37 114.98 32.95
N ALA A 393 29.05 116.25 33.24
CA ALA A 393 28.29 116.63 34.44
C ALA A 393 27.20 117.71 34.23
N GLU A 394 26.77 117.97 32.98
CA GLU A 394 26.08 119.23 32.63
C GLU A 394 24.66 119.08 32.05
N ILE A 395 24.20 117.85 31.75
CA ILE A 395 22.93 117.59 31.06
C ILE A 395 21.69 117.66 31.99
N GLN A 396 21.88 117.62 33.31
CA GLN A 396 20.78 117.47 34.30
C GLN A 396 19.89 118.73 34.49
N LYS A 397 20.08 119.80 33.70
CA LYS A 397 19.61 121.16 34.02
C LYS A 397 18.56 121.77 33.07
N LEU A 398 18.00 121.02 32.14
CA LEU A 398 16.89 121.47 31.27
C LEU A 398 15.57 120.77 31.63
N LYS A 399 15.09 121.06 32.85
CA LYS A 399 13.82 120.54 33.40
C LYS A 399 12.72 121.61 33.48
N ASP A 400 13.04 122.87 33.17
CA ASP A 400 12.32 124.03 33.70
C ASP A 400 11.43 124.76 32.66
N ASN A 401 11.24 124.19 31.46
CA ASN A 401 10.40 124.77 30.40
C ASN A 401 8.99 124.13 30.39
N LEU A 402 8.16 124.50 31.37
CA LEU A 402 6.85 123.86 31.62
C LEU A 402 5.65 124.53 30.92
N GLU A 403 5.68 125.84 30.65
CA GLU A 403 4.42 126.63 30.59
C GLU A 403 3.96 127.05 29.17
N ASP A 404 4.78 126.94 28.13
CA ASP A 404 4.54 127.53 26.79
C ASP A 404 3.46 126.85 25.92
N ALA A 405 2.80 125.77 26.38
CA ALA A 405 1.86 125.00 25.55
C ALA A 405 0.39 125.03 26.04
N GLN A 406 0.06 125.72 27.13
CA GLN A 406 -1.34 125.85 27.59
C GLN A 406 -2.14 126.91 26.81
N GLN A 407 -1.56 127.45 25.73
CA GLN A 407 -2.07 128.60 24.96
C GLN A 407 -2.74 128.23 23.62
N GLN A 408 -3.03 126.95 23.37
CA GLN A 408 -3.83 126.48 22.22
C GLN A 408 -5.24 125.99 22.61
N GLN A 409 -5.88 126.69 23.54
CA GLN A 409 -7.34 126.67 23.70
C GLN A 409 -7.94 127.95 23.10
N LYS A 410 -9.11 127.84 22.44
CA LYS A 410 -9.96 128.93 21.91
C LYS A 410 -9.43 129.69 20.68
N LEU A 411 -9.78 129.18 19.49
CA LEU A 411 -10.37 130.00 18.42
C LEU A 411 -11.21 129.09 17.50
N ALA A 412 -12.34 129.62 17.01
CA ALA A 412 -13.35 128.97 16.15
C ALA A 412 -13.94 127.62 16.63
N ALA A 413 -15.21 127.48 17.04
CA ALA A 413 -16.24 128.44 17.44
C ALA A 413 -16.68 129.54 16.45
N GLN A 414 -17.47 129.19 15.42
CA GLN A 414 -18.70 129.94 15.05
C GLN A 414 -19.57 129.20 14.01
N GLN A 415 -20.89 129.49 14.02
CA GLN A 415 -21.97 128.91 13.19
C GLN A 415 -22.28 127.41 13.48
N ALA A 416 -23.50 126.94 13.78
CA ALA A 416 -24.80 127.56 14.16
C ALA A 416 -25.67 126.44 14.85
N SER A 417 -26.69 126.59 15.73
CA SER A 417 -27.63 127.65 16.17
C SER A 417 -28.74 127.98 15.15
N GLN A 418 -30.05 128.07 15.43
CA GLN A 418 -30.94 128.22 16.62
C GLN A 418 -32.34 127.61 16.28
N TYR A 419 -33.43 127.50 17.08
CA TYR A 419 -33.79 127.58 18.54
C TYR A 419 -35.26 127.05 18.71
N LYS A 420 -35.66 126.61 19.93
CA LYS A 420 -37.02 126.75 20.56
C LYS A 420 -38.26 126.06 19.91
N GLU A 421 -39.43 125.84 20.55
CA GLU A 421 -39.92 125.77 21.97
C GLU A 421 -41.43 125.38 22.00
N GLU A 422 -41.97 125.01 23.18
CA GLU A 422 -43.42 125.01 23.53
C GLU A 422 -44.38 123.95 22.87
N THR A 423 -45.57 123.59 23.40
CA THR A 423 -46.31 123.93 24.66
C THR A 423 -47.05 122.67 25.20
N LEU A 424 -47.54 122.71 26.45
CA LEU A 424 -48.31 121.62 27.11
C LEU A 424 -49.49 122.20 27.93
N LEU A 425 -50.77 121.95 27.57
CA LEU A 425 -51.92 122.16 28.49
C LEU A 425 -53.26 121.54 28.05
N ALA A 426 -54.23 121.62 28.98
CA ALA A 426 -55.70 121.59 28.85
C ALA A 426 -56.44 120.24 28.95
N LYS A 427 -57.14 120.07 30.08
CA LYS A 427 -58.04 118.97 30.44
C LYS A 427 -59.16 119.56 31.30
N ASN A 428 -60.43 119.51 30.86
CA ASN A 428 -61.66 119.30 31.69
C ASN A 428 -63.00 119.66 30.98
N ASN A 429 -63.98 118.77 31.16
CA ASN A 429 -65.40 119.00 31.53
C ASN A 429 -66.42 119.69 30.60
N LEU A 430 -67.32 118.87 30.03
CA LEU A 430 -68.71 118.70 30.50
C LEU A 430 -69.60 119.95 30.76
N GLU A 431 -70.21 120.54 29.72
CA GLU A 431 -71.43 121.36 29.90
C GLU A 431 -72.25 121.62 28.59
N ASP A 432 -73.03 120.64 28.08
CA ASP A 432 -74.09 120.92 27.07
C ASP A 432 -75.22 119.85 27.03
N ALA A 433 -75.80 119.55 28.19
CA ALA A 433 -76.85 118.52 28.31
C ALA A 433 -78.27 118.99 27.91
N GLN A 434 -78.47 120.29 27.59
CA GLN A 434 -79.77 120.95 27.81
C GLN A 434 -80.59 121.27 26.54
N ARG A 435 -80.12 120.94 25.32
CA ARG A 435 -80.85 121.27 24.06
C ARG A 435 -81.48 120.10 23.28
N LYS A 436 -81.56 118.91 23.88
CA LYS A 436 -82.17 117.70 23.28
C LYS A 436 -83.72 117.71 23.16
N LEU A 437 -84.41 118.82 23.44
CA LEU A 437 -85.88 118.85 23.61
C LEU A 437 -86.72 119.44 22.46
N GLN A 438 -86.11 119.97 21.39
CA GLN A 438 -86.85 120.47 20.21
C GLN A 438 -86.76 119.56 18.97
N SER A 439 -86.00 118.46 19.02
CA SER A 439 -85.77 117.59 17.85
C SER A 439 -86.91 116.62 17.49
N TYR A 440 -87.98 116.55 18.28
CA TYR A 440 -89.00 115.50 18.13
C TYR A 440 -90.17 115.84 17.19
N LEU A 441 -90.71 117.07 17.24
CA LEU A 441 -91.93 117.42 16.49
C LEU A 441 -91.75 117.53 14.98
N PHE A 442 -90.53 117.72 14.47
CA PHE A 442 -90.25 117.70 13.03
C PHE A 442 -89.99 116.27 12.50
N LEU A 443 -89.43 115.40 13.34
CA LEU A 443 -89.02 114.05 12.97
C LEU A 443 -90.20 113.11 12.72
N GLU A 444 -91.32 113.29 13.43
CA GLU A 444 -92.52 112.46 13.29
C GLU A 444 -93.10 112.48 11.87
N LYS A 445 -93.11 113.65 11.21
CA LYS A 445 -93.67 113.81 9.86
C LYS A 445 -92.81 113.16 8.78
N GLN A 446 -91.48 113.17 8.95
CA GLN A 446 -90.55 112.53 8.02
C GLN A 446 -90.67 110.99 8.06
N LYS A 447 -90.91 110.40 9.24
CA LYS A 447 -91.11 108.94 9.39
C LYS A 447 -92.28 108.40 8.57
N THR A 448 -93.39 109.14 8.48
CA THR A 448 -94.57 108.71 7.70
C THR A 448 -94.27 108.54 6.21
N GLU A 449 -93.39 109.36 5.65
CA GLU A 449 -92.95 109.25 4.26
C GLU A 449 -91.94 108.08 4.09
N THR A 450 -90.99 107.91 5.02
CA THR A 450 -90.06 106.78 5.02
C THR A 450 -90.76 105.41 5.07
N ILE A 451 -91.85 105.28 5.84
CA ILE A 451 -92.60 104.02 5.99
C ILE A 451 -93.25 103.57 4.66
N GLN A 452 -93.72 104.51 3.83
CA GLN A 452 -94.32 104.17 2.53
C GLN A 452 -93.29 103.78 1.46
N GLU A 453 -92.01 104.17 1.63
CA GLU A 453 -90.91 103.73 0.77
C GLU A 453 -90.49 102.30 1.16
N LEU A 454 -90.27 102.05 2.46
CA LEU A 454 -89.88 100.75 3.00
C LEU A 454 -90.92 99.64 2.71
N GLN A 455 -92.21 99.97 2.66
CA GLN A 455 -93.25 99.00 2.26
C GLN A 455 -93.15 98.57 0.78
N ARG A 456 -92.66 99.44 -0.13
CA ARG A 456 -92.41 99.07 -1.53
C ARG A 456 -91.14 98.23 -1.68
N GLU A 457 -90.09 98.55 -0.93
CA GLU A 457 -88.87 97.73 -0.91
C GLU A 457 -89.13 96.32 -0.35
N LEU A 458 -89.95 96.19 0.70
CA LEU A 458 -90.36 94.89 1.24
C LEU A 458 -91.07 94.01 0.20
N GLN A 459 -92.02 94.56 -0.57
CA GLN A 459 -92.71 93.81 -1.62
C GLN A 459 -91.79 93.39 -2.77
N LYS A 460 -90.74 94.19 -3.07
CA LYS A 460 -89.72 93.83 -4.05
C LYS A 460 -88.84 92.69 -3.53
N LEU A 461 -88.25 92.85 -2.34
CA LEU A 461 -87.41 91.84 -1.69
C LEU A 461 -88.15 90.50 -1.48
N GLN A 462 -89.46 90.53 -1.24
CA GLN A 462 -90.28 89.33 -1.13
C GLN A 462 -90.45 88.56 -2.46
N LYS A 463 -90.40 89.24 -3.61
CA LYS A 463 -90.32 88.60 -4.94
C LYS A 463 -88.91 88.10 -5.25
N ASP A 464 -87.90 88.93 -4.99
CA ASP A 464 -86.50 88.57 -5.24
C ASP A 464 -86.08 87.34 -4.39
N SER A 465 -86.63 87.19 -3.19
CA SER A 465 -86.51 86.01 -2.31
C SER A 465 -87.13 84.74 -2.91
N LEU A 466 -88.29 84.84 -3.57
CA LEU A 466 -88.92 83.70 -4.26
C LEU A 466 -88.09 83.23 -5.47
N MET A 467 -87.60 84.18 -6.29
CA MET A 467 -86.70 83.88 -7.42
C MET A 467 -85.44 83.16 -6.95
N ALA A 468 -84.78 83.68 -5.90
CA ALA A 468 -83.60 83.03 -5.31
C ALA A 468 -83.90 81.64 -4.73
N GLY A 469 -85.12 81.41 -4.23
CA GLY A 469 -85.57 80.09 -3.78
C GLY A 469 -85.66 79.06 -4.91
N GLU A 470 -86.07 79.47 -6.11
CA GLU A 470 -86.14 78.61 -7.29
C GLU A 470 -84.74 78.34 -7.88
N GLU A 471 -83.85 79.34 -7.93
CA GLU A 471 -82.45 79.17 -8.36
C GLU A 471 -81.64 78.27 -7.41
N LEU A 472 -81.99 78.20 -6.12
CA LEU A 472 -81.35 77.31 -5.14
C LEU A 472 -81.85 75.85 -5.19
N ALA A 473 -82.94 75.55 -5.90
CA ALA A 473 -83.47 74.19 -6.03
C ALA A 473 -82.47 73.15 -6.62
N PRO A 474 -81.73 73.42 -7.72
CA PRO A 474 -80.69 72.50 -8.19
C PRO A 474 -79.54 72.32 -7.18
N ASN A 475 -79.15 73.37 -6.45
CA ASN A 475 -78.12 73.27 -5.42
C ASN A 475 -78.56 72.39 -4.25
N ARG A 476 -79.84 72.45 -3.83
CA ARG A 476 -80.38 71.50 -2.84
C ARG A 476 -80.29 70.05 -3.34
N LYS A 477 -80.70 69.79 -4.59
CA LYS A 477 -80.58 68.43 -5.18
C LYS A 477 -79.13 67.94 -5.18
N ARG A 478 -78.16 68.78 -5.56
CA ARG A 478 -76.75 68.37 -5.55
C ARG A 478 -76.21 68.11 -4.14
N ILE A 479 -76.71 68.81 -3.12
CA ILE A 479 -76.40 68.51 -1.71
C ILE A 479 -77.02 67.18 -1.26
N GLU A 480 -78.25 66.87 -1.68
CA GLU A 480 -78.91 65.59 -1.41
C GLU A 480 -78.17 64.42 -2.09
N GLU A 481 -77.76 64.57 -3.35
CA GLU A 481 -76.89 63.62 -4.08
C GLU A 481 -75.56 63.40 -3.35
N LEU A 482 -74.82 64.46 -3.03
CA LEU A 482 -73.55 64.38 -2.29
C LEU A 482 -73.72 63.74 -0.90
N THR A 483 -74.86 63.95 -0.24
CA THR A 483 -75.18 63.31 1.04
C THR A 483 -75.40 61.81 0.88
N LEU A 484 -76.02 61.37 -0.22
CA LEU A 484 -76.16 59.96 -0.56
C LEU A 484 -74.80 59.33 -0.93
N GLU A 485 -74.00 59.99 -1.77
CA GLU A 485 -72.63 59.58 -2.13
C GLU A 485 -71.73 59.42 -0.87
N LEU A 486 -71.82 60.36 0.08
CA LEU A 486 -71.14 60.28 1.38
C LEU A 486 -71.67 59.14 2.27
N SER A 487 -72.98 58.85 2.22
CA SER A 487 -73.56 57.73 2.97
C SER A 487 -73.12 56.37 2.41
N GLU A 488 -72.91 56.28 1.09
CA GLU A 488 -72.50 55.04 0.42
C GLU A 488 -71.01 54.77 0.59
N THR A 489 -70.16 55.81 0.44
CA THR A 489 -68.72 55.70 0.69
C THR A 489 -68.43 55.37 2.16
N ARG A 490 -69.20 55.93 3.11
CA ARG A 490 -69.13 55.53 4.54
C ARG A 490 -69.46 54.05 4.77
N LYS A 491 -70.49 53.50 4.10
CA LYS A 491 -70.83 52.06 4.19
C LYS A 491 -69.74 51.17 3.57
N LYS A 492 -69.15 51.60 2.44
CA LYS A 492 -68.02 50.90 1.80
C LYS A 492 -66.79 50.86 2.71
N LEU A 493 -66.48 51.97 3.38
CA LEU A 493 -65.41 52.04 4.38
C LEU A 493 -65.67 51.13 5.58
N GLU A 494 -66.89 51.13 6.13
CA GLU A 494 -67.28 50.27 7.27
C GLU A 494 -67.18 48.77 6.93
N ASN A 495 -67.48 48.39 5.68
CA ASN A 495 -67.30 47.01 5.22
C ASN A 495 -65.83 46.65 5.03
N SER A 496 -65.02 47.54 4.43
CA SER A 496 -63.58 47.34 4.29
C SER A 496 -62.86 47.26 5.65
N GLU A 497 -63.34 47.98 6.68
CA GLU A 497 -62.86 47.81 8.06
C GLU A 497 -63.18 46.42 8.64
N LYS A 498 -64.36 45.85 8.35
CA LYS A 498 -64.72 44.50 8.82
C LYS A 498 -63.85 43.44 8.14
N GLU A 499 -63.65 43.56 6.84
CA GLU A 499 -62.73 42.72 6.05
C GLU A 499 -61.30 42.82 6.61
N LYS A 500 -60.78 44.04 6.84
CA LYS A 500 -59.46 44.26 7.45
C LYS A 500 -59.33 43.58 8.82
N ARG A 501 -60.34 43.69 9.69
CA ARG A 501 -60.34 43.02 11.02
C ARG A 501 -60.38 41.49 10.87
N GLN A 502 -61.10 40.96 9.88
CA GLN A 502 -61.13 39.53 9.57
C GLN A 502 -59.77 39.03 9.08
N PHE A 503 -59.15 39.73 8.11
CA PHE A 503 -57.81 39.40 7.62
C PHE A 503 -56.75 39.48 8.73
N GLN A 504 -56.82 40.50 9.60
CA GLN A 504 -55.92 40.63 10.76
C GLN A 504 -56.07 39.43 11.71
N LYS A 505 -57.29 38.99 12.00
CA LYS A 505 -57.54 37.78 12.81
C LYS A 505 -56.93 36.53 12.16
N THR A 506 -57.17 36.30 10.86
CA THR A 506 -56.59 35.14 10.16
C THR A 506 -55.06 35.20 10.08
N THR A 507 -54.47 36.40 10.04
CA THR A 507 -53.01 36.58 10.09
C THR A 507 -52.49 36.13 11.46
N THR A 508 -53.07 36.62 12.56
CA THR A 508 -52.65 36.20 13.91
C THR A 508 -52.84 34.70 14.16
N GLU A 509 -53.88 34.08 13.59
CA GLU A 509 -54.08 32.62 13.65
C GLU A 509 -53.04 31.82 12.85
N GLN A 510 -52.50 32.38 11.76
CA GLN A 510 -51.40 31.78 11.00
C GLN A 510 -50.06 32.00 11.69
N GLU A 511 -49.82 33.16 12.30
CA GLU A 511 -48.63 33.45 13.11
C GLU A 511 -48.53 32.50 14.32
N MET A 512 -49.64 32.24 15.02
CA MET A 512 -49.68 31.25 16.11
C MET A 512 -49.29 29.84 15.62
N LYS A 513 -49.89 29.36 14.52
CA LYS A 513 -49.57 28.06 13.92
C LYS A 513 -48.13 27.96 13.42
N LEU A 514 -47.57 29.06 12.90
CA LEU A 514 -46.17 29.11 12.48
C LEU A 514 -45.23 28.96 13.68
N ASN A 515 -45.55 29.60 14.82
CA ASN A 515 -44.79 29.44 16.06
C ASN A 515 -44.92 28.01 16.64
N GLU A 516 -46.11 27.41 16.63
CA GLU A 516 -46.33 26.01 17.04
C GLU A 516 -45.49 25.03 16.19
N LEU A 517 -45.44 25.23 14.87
CA LEU A 517 -44.60 24.44 13.96
C LEU A 517 -43.10 24.69 14.16
N LEU A 518 -42.70 25.93 14.46
CA LEU A 518 -41.32 26.30 14.77
C LEU A 518 -40.82 25.60 16.05
N ASP A 519 -41.65 25.56 17.10
CA ASP A 519 -41.32 24.87 18.35
C ASP A 519 -41.34 23.35 18.20
N HIS A 520 -42.21 22.80 17.37
CA HIS A 520 -42.16 21.39 16.98
C HIS A 520 -40.86 21.04 16.23
N LEU A 521 -40.41 21.89 15.31
CA LEU A 521 -39.12 21.73 14.62
C LEU A 521 -37.92 21.78 15.59
N LYS A 522 -37.94 22.66 16.60
CA LYS A 522 -36.90 22.68 17.65
C LYS A 522 -36.86 21.37 18.45
N LEU A 523 -38.03 20.80 18.77
CA LEU A 523 -38.12 19.52 19.47
C LEU A 523 -37.55 18.36 18.63
N LEU A 524 -37.90 18.30 17.35
CA LEU A 524 -37.33 17.30 16.41
C LEU A 524 -35.82 17.47 16.24
N GLN A 525 -35.33 18.71 16.17
CA GLN A 525 -33.88 19.01 16.11
C GLN A 525 -33.15 18.56 17.38
N HIS A 526 -33.77 18.73 18.56
CA HIS A 526 -33.22 18.25 19.83
C HIS A 526 -33.16 16.72 19.87
N GLN A 527 -34.25 16.04 19.47
CA GLN A 527 -34.29 14.57 19.41
C GLN A 527 -33.25 14.00 18.41
N HIS A 528 -33.06 14.63 17.25
CA HIS A 528 -32.00 14.24 16.32
C HIS A 528 -30.59 14.44 16.89
N ARG A 529 -30.35 15.48 17.68
CA ARG A 529 -29.07 15.67 18.39
C ARG A 529 -28.85 14.55 19.43
N GLU A 530 -29.86 14.19 20.20
CA GLU A 530 -29.78 13.10 21.19
C GLU A 530 -29.54 11.74 20.52
N GLN A 531 -30.30 11.41 19.48
CA GLN A 531 -30.08 10.21 18.64
C GLN A 531 -28.67 10.19 18.02
N GLY A 532 -28.15 11.35 17.60
CA GLY A 532 -26.77 11.51 17.16
C GLY A 532 -25.75 11.12 18.24
N SER A 533 -25.91 11.64 19.46
CA SER A 533 -25.03 11.30 20.59
C SER A 533 -25.15 9.85 21.07
N ALA A 534 -26.34 9.26 21.03
CA ALA A 534 -26.53 7.84 21.31
C ALA A 534 -25.86 6.97 20.23
N LYS A 535 -25.94 7.38 18.96
CA LYS A 535 -25.25 6.70 17.85
C LYS A 535 -23.73 6.77 17.99
N THR A 536 -23.14 7.88 18.43
CA THR A 536 -21.68 7.95 18.66
C THR A 536 -21.26 7.04 19.82
N SER A 537 -21.95 7.07 20.96
CA SER A 537 -21.68 6.16 22.10
C SER A 537 -21.71 4.69 21.66
N LEU A 538 -22.77 4.27 20.96
CA LEU A 538 -22.89 2.89 20.44
C LEU A 538 -21.83 2.55 19.38
N THR A 539 -21.27 3.53 18.68
CA THR A 539 -20.18 3.33 17.72
C THR A 539 -18.84 3.15 18.45
N GLU A 540 -18.61 3.91 19.52
CA GLU A 540 -17.42 3.80 20.38
C GLU A 540 -17.43 2.46 21.15
N GLU A 541 -18.58 2.06 21.69
CA GLU A 541 -18.79 0.73 22.30
C GLU A 541 -18.51 -0.42 21.31
N LEU A 542 -18.99 -0.30 20.06
CA LEU A 542 -18.74 -1.29 19.01
C LEU A 542 -17.25 -1.38 18.64
N GLN A 543 -16.54 -0.25 18.62
CA GLN A 543 -15.09 -0.20 18.36
C GLN A 543 -14.30 -0.87 19.50
N GLU A 544 -14.64 -0.61 20.76
CA GLU A 544 -13.98 -1.23 21.92
C GLU A 544 -14.24 -2.75 21.99
N VAL A 545 -15.47 -3.19 21.72
CA VAL A 545 -15.80 -4.63 21.60
C VAL A 545 -15.01 -5.29 20.46
N THR A 546 -14.83 -4.58 19.33
CA THR A 546 -14.03 -5.08 18.21
C THR A 546 -12.55 -5.21 18.60
N ARG A 547 -11.98 -4.19 19.24
CA ARG A 547 -10.60 -4.19 19.75
C ARG A 547 -10.34 -5.33 20.74
N LEU A 548 -11.26 -5.54 21.69
CA LEU A 548 -11.18 -6.65 22.66
C LEU A 548 -11.28 -8.02 21.98
N LEU A 549 -12.10 -8.15 20.93
CA LEU A 549 -12.24 -9.39 20.17
C LEU A 549 -10.98 -9.72 19.36
N GLU A 550 -10.31 -8.70 18.80
CA GLU A 550 -9.01 -8.85 18.14
C GLU A 550 -7.90 -9.21 19.14
N GLU A 551 -7.86 -8.58 20.31
CA GLU A 551 -6.96 -8.93 21.41
C GLU A 551 -7.13 -10.39 21.84
N LYS A 552 -8.37 -10.90 21.90
CA LYS A 552 -8.67 -12.31 22.21
C LYS A 552 -8.30 -13.27 21.07
N ARG A 553 -8.44 -12.87 19.81
CA ARG A 553 -7.94 -13.66 18.66
C ARG A 553 -6.43 -13.81 18.70
N GLU A 554 -5.71 -12.73 19.03
CA GLU A 554 -4.25 -12.75 19.11
C GLU A 554 -3.73 -13.54 20.33
N GLN A 555 -4.42 -13.46 21.47
CA GLN A 555 -4.16 -14.35 22.61
C GLN A 555 -4.39 -15.83 22.26
N LEU A 556 -5.44 -16.14 21.49
CA LEU A 556 -5.71 -17.52 21.02
C LEU A 556 -4.66 -18.00 20.00
N LYS A 557 -4.18 -17.13 19.10
CA LYS A 557 -3.11 -17.44 18.14
C LYS A 557 -1.82 -17.82 18.88
N LYS A 558 -1.38 -16.97 19.82
CA LYS A 558 -0.20 -17.22 20.67
C LYS A 558 -0.32 -18.52 21.49
N SER A 559 -1.51 -18.81 22.03
CA SER A 559 -1.78 -20.08 22.71
C SER A 559 -1.59 -21.30 21.78
N LYS A 560 -2.10 -21.23 20.54
CA LYS A 560 -1.94 -22.30 19.54
C LYS A 560 -0.51 -22.44 19.00
N GLU A 561 0.28 -21.38 19.04
CA GLU A 561 1.71 -21.42 18.71
C GLU A 561 2.51 -22.11 19.82
N GLN A 562 2.19 -21.84 21.09
CA GLN A 562 2.74 -22.57 22.24
C GLN A 562 2.33 -24.05 22.25
N GLU A 563 1.06 -24.36 21.95
CA GLU A 563 0.53 -25.72 21.81
C GLU A 563 1.34 -26.52 20.77
N LYS A 564 1.56 -25.96 19.57
CA LYS A 564 2.37 -26.59 18.52
C LYS A 564 3.83 -26.80 18.90
N LEU A 565 4.44 -25.88 19.64
CA LEU A 565 5.81 -26.04 20.12
C LEU A 565 5.91 -27.23 21.10
N LEU A 566 4.95 -27.35 22.02
CA LEU A 566 4.86 -28.48 22.95
C LEU A 566 4.57 -29.81 22.22
N GLU A 567 3.72 -29.82 21.19
CA GLU A 567 3.53 -31.00 20.33
C GLU A 567 4.83 -31.42 19.61
N GLN A 568 5.60 -30.45 19.10
CA GLN A 568 6.89 -30.72 18.45
C GLN A 568 7.91 -31.27 19.45
N GLU A 569 8.04 -30.66 20.64
CA GLU A 569 8.89 -31.17 21.71
C GLU A 569 8.51 -32.60 22.08
N LEU A 570 7.22 -32.89 22.32
CA LEU A 570 6.73 -34.23 22.65
C LEU A 570 7.04 -35.27 21.57
N GLU A 571 6.93 -34.94 20.27
CA GLU A 571 7.29 -35.88 19.21
C GLU A 571 8.82 -36.04 19.07
N THR A 572 9.64 -35.00 19.35
CA THR A 572 11.10 -35.21 19.43
C THR A 572 11.49 -36.13 20.59
N PHE A 573 10.83 -35.99 21.76
CA PHE A 573 11.03 -36.91 22.89
C PHE A 573 10.61 -38.35 22.54
N ARG A 574 9.48 -38.56 21.85
CA ARG A 574 9.07 -39.90 21.36
C ARG A 574 10.03 -40.49 20.35
N GLN A 575 10.59 -39.70 19.44
CA GLN A 575 11.61 -40.19 18.51
C GLN A 575 12.88 -40.59 19.24
N GLU A 576 13.27 -39.81 20.25
CA GLU A 576 14.46 -40.07 21.05
C GLU A 576 14.30 -41.28 21.98
N GLU A 577 13.10 -41.48 22.54
CA GLU A 577 12.71 -42.71 23.23
C GLU A 577 12.81 -43.92 22.30
N LYS A 578 12.24 -43.85 21.08
CA LYS A 578 12.36 -44.92 20.06
C LYS A 578 13.80 -45.19 19.63
N ARG A 579 14.69 -44.17 19.59
CA ARG A 579 16.14 -44.39 19.34
C ARG A 579 16.78 -45.15 20.49
N LYS A 580 16.50 -44.76 21.73
CA LYS A 580 17.02 -45.42 22.94
C LYS A 580 16.49 -46.85 23.08
N GLU A 581 15.21 -47.09 22.78
CA GLU A 581 14.61 -48.43 22.76
C GLU A 581 15.25 -49.35 21.71
N LYS A 582 15.58 -48.83 20.52
CA LYS A 582 16.33 -49.58 19.50
C LYS A 582 17.75 -49.90 19.98
N MET A 583 18.44 -48.92 20.57
CA MET A 583 19.80 -49.12 21.11
C MET A 583 19.81 -50.15 22.25
N THR A 584 18.88 -50.10 23.19
CA THR A 584 18.83 -51.08 24.29
C THR A 584 18.46 -52.48 23.80
N LYS A 585 17.62 -52.61 22.76
CA LYS A 585 17.34 -53.91 22.13
C LYS A 585 18.55 -54.51 21.41
N GLU A 586 19.30 -53.72 20.65
CA GLU A 586 20.52 -54.22 19.99
C GLU A 586 21.64 -54.51 21.00
N ASN A 587 21.81 -53.68 22.03
CA ASN A 587 22.74 -53.95 23.14
C ASN A 587 22.38 -55.23 23.90
N LEU A 588 21.07 -55.51 24.11
CA LEU A 588 20.61 -56.76 24.71
C LEU A 588 20.96 -57.96 23.83
N ARG A 589 20.68 -57.87 22.52
CA ARG A 589 21.02 -58.92 21.55
C ARG A 589 22.53 -59.18 21.48
N MET A 590 23.36 -58.14 21.49
CA MET A 590 24.82 -58.27 21.55
C MET A 590 25.26 -59.02 22.82
N LEU A 591 24.69 -58.70 23.98
CA LEU A 591 24.97 -59.41 25.25
C LEU A 591 24.46 -60.87 25.23
N GLU A 592 23.37 -61.15 24.54
CA GLU A 592 22.88 -62.53 24.33
C GLU A 592 23.83 -63.33 23.42
N GLU A 593 24.29 -62.74 22.32
CA GLU A 593 25.28 -63.34 21.40
C GLU A 593 26.64 -63.57 22.11
N GLU A 594 27.13 -62.62 22.92
CA GLU A 594 28.32 -62.78 23.76
C GLU A 594 28.15 -63.90 24.80
N ASN A 595 27.00 -63.98 25.46
CA ASN A 595 26.69 -65.00 26.48
C ASN A 595 26.67 -66.42 25.88
N GLU A 596 26.04 -66.62 24.72
CA GLU A 596 26.10 -67.91 24.03
C GLU A 596 27.51 -68.26 23.54
N ASN A 597 28.30 -67.28 23.10
CA ASN A 597 29.70 -67.49 22.72
C ASN A 597 30.57 -67.90 23.93
N VAL A 598 30.38 -67.27 25.08
CA VAL A 598 31.03 -67.65 26.36
C VAL A 598 30.59 -69.04 26.82
N LYS A 599 29.31 -69.41 26.69
CA LYS A 599 28.83 -70.78 26.97
C LYS A 599 29.49 -71.80 26.04
N ALA A 600 29.60 -71.51 24.74
CA ALA A 600 30.25 -72.39 23.78
C ALA A 600 31.74 -72.62 24.14
N GLN A 601 32.46 -71.56 24.51
CA GLN A 601 33.85 -71.64 24.99
C GLN A 601 33.95 -72.45 26.29
N LEU A 602 33.03 -72.25 27.25
CA LEU A 602 32.98 -73.02 28.50
C LEU A 602 32.77 -74.52 28.24
N MET A 603 31.84 -74.87 27.34
CA MET A 603 31.59 -76.25 26.93
C MET A 603 32.80 -76.87 26.22
N GLN A 604 33.48 -76.11 25.36
CA GLN A 604 34.72 -76.54 24.71
C GLN A 604 35.83 -76.81 25.73
N CYS A 605 36.00 -75.93 26.72
CA CYS A 605 36.96 -76.11 27.82
C CYS A 605 36.61 -77.32 28.70
N SER A 606 35.33 -77.58 29.01
CA SER A 606 34.91 -78.79 29.73
C SER A 606 35.27 -80.06 28.96
N ALA A 607 34.93 -80.12 27.66
CA ALA A 607 35.26 -81.26 26.81
C ALA A 607 36.78 -81.48 26.65
N GLN A 608 37.59 -80.41 26.61
CA GLN A 608 39.05 -80.50 26.62
C GLN A 608 39.59 -81.00 27.97
N LEU A 609 38.99 -80.58 29.09
CA LEU A 609 39.35 -81.05 30.43
C LEU A 609 39.00 -82.54 30.60
N GLU A 610 37.79 -82.95 30.21
CA GLU A 610 37.34 -84.35 30.21
C GLU A 610 38.21 -85.24 29.30
N SER A 611 38.59 -84.74 28.11
CA SER A 611 39.53 -85.42 27.22
C SER A 611 40.93 -85.55 27.85
N SER A 612 41.37 -84.55 28.61
CA SER A 612 42.67 -84.58 29.30
C SER A 612 42.66 -85.52 30.51
N LEU A 613 41.57 -85.52 31.27
CA LEU A 613 41.37 -86.33 32.47
C LEU A 613 41.20 -87.82 32.11
N SER A 614 40.48 -88.13 31.03
CA SER A 614 40.40 -89.49 30.48
C SER A 614 41.75 -90.00 29.93
N LYS A 615 42.52 -89.15 29.22
CA LYS A 615 43.92 -89.47 28.83
C LYS A 615 44.82 -89.69 30.05
N GLN A 616 44.68 -88.87 31.09
CA GLN A 616 45.45 -89.03 32.33
C GLN A 616 45.11 -90.36 33.00
N ASN A 617 43.83 -90.70 33.16
CA ASN A 617 43.39 -91.99 33.71
C ASN A 617 43.94 -93.17 32.91
N ALA A 618 43.89 -93.12 31.58
CA ALA A 618 44.47 -94.16 30.72
C ALA A 618 46.01 -94.26 30.89
N SER A 619 46.71 -93.13 30.95
CA SER A 619 48.16 -93.12 31.20
C SER A 619 48.52 -93.66 32.59
N GLN A 620 47.69 -93.38 33.60
CA GLN A 620 47.88 -93.87 34.97
C GLN A 620 47.58 -95.37 35.08
N GLN A 621 46.62 -95.88 34.29
CA GLN A 621 46.41 -97.32 34.13
C GLN A 621 47.62 -98.01 33.48
N VAL A 622 48.18 -97.43 32.40
CA VAL A 622 49.42 -97.94 31.77
C VAL A 622 50.60 -97.87 32.75
N ILE A 623 50.70 -96.84 33.59
CA ILE A 623 51.71 -96.76 34.67
C ILE A 623 51.45 -97.84 35.73
N GLN A 624 50.20 -98.17 36.06
CA GLN A 624 49.86 -99.28 36.97
C GLN A 624 50.29 -100.63 36.39
N GLU A 625 50.05 -100.85 35.10
CA GLU A 625 50.46 -102.05 34.36
C GLU A 625 51.99 -102.16 34.27
N LEU A 626 52.68 -101.08 33.93
CA LEU A 626 54.16 -101.00 33.91
C LEU A 626 54.78 -101.15 35.30
N ASN A 627 54.10 -100.73 36.38
CA ASN A 627 54.55 -100.98 37.75
C ASN A 627 54.41 -102.46 38.14
N ASN A 628 53.34 -103.13 37.70
CA ASN A 628 53.20 -104.58 37.89
C ASN A 628 54.26 -105.36 37.09
N GLU A 629 54.52 -104.96 35.84
CA GLU A 629 55.60 -105.50 35.01
C GLU A 629 56.97 -105.24 35.66
N LEU A 630 57.21 -104.05 36.23
CA LEU A 630 58.42 -103.73 36.98
C LEU A 630 58.60 -104.58 38.24
N VAL A 631 57.52 -104.99 38.92
CA VAL A 631 57.61 -105.95 40.04
C VAL A 631 58.04 -107.32 39.51
N LEU A 632 57.44 -107.83 38.43
CA LEU A 632 57.84 -109.10 37.82
C LEU A 632 59.30 -109.07 37.30
N GLN A 633 59.71 -107.97 36.69
CA GLN A 633 61.10 -107.71 36.26
C GLN A 633 62.05 -107.63 37.47
N LYS A 634 61.60 -107.03 38.60
CA LYS A 634 62.37 -106.95 39.84
C LYS A 634 62.53 -108.33 40.50
N ASP A 635 61.50 -109.15 40.53
CA ASP A 635 61.57 -110.52 41.07
C ASP A 635 62.51 -111.39 40.20
N ALA A 636 62.45 -111.23 38.88
CA ALA A 636 63.42 -111.83 37.96
C ALA A 636 64.85 -111.31 38.19
N LEU A 637 65.03 -110.01 38.40
CA LEU A 637 66.32 -109.40 38.73
C LEU A 637 66.86 -109.84 40.09
N GLU A 638 66.04 -110.05 41.12
CA GLU A 638 66.49 -110.63 42.40
C GLU A 638 66.99 -112.07 42.21
N SER A 639 66.34 -112.87 41.34
CA SER A 639 66.84 -114.20 40.96
C SER A 639 68.19 -114.18 40.22
N LEU A 640 68.43 -113.13 39.42
CA LEU A 640 69.71 -112.89 38.75
C LEU A 640 70.75 -112.27 39.71
N GLN A 641 70.33 -111.48 40.69
CA GLN A 641 71.20 -110.86 41.68
C GLN A 641 71.79 -111.89 42.64
N VAL A 642 71.03 -112.95 42.99
CA VAL A 642 71.57 -114.13 43.69
C VAL A 642 72.67 -114.87 42.89
N GLN A 643 72.69 -114.71 41.56
CA GLN A 643 73.78 -115.20 40.71
C GLN A 643 74.92 -114.17 40.61
N LEU A 644 74.59 -112.88 40.53
CA LEU A 644 75.56 -111.78 40.45
C LEU A 644 76.34 -111.58 41.74
N GLU A 645 75.77 -111.77 42.93
CA GLU A 645 76.47 -111.64 44.21
C GLU A 645 77.60 -112.67 44.37
N LYS A 646 77.47 -113.85 43.75
CA LYS A 646 78.55 -114.85 43.64
C LYS A 646 79.70 -114.41 42.72
N ALA A 647 79.46 -113.48 41.79
CA ALA A 647 80.48 -112.87 40.95
C ALA A 647 81.09 -111.61 41.61
N VAL A 648 80.25 -110.73 42.16
CA VAL A 648 80.64 -109.47 42.83
C VAL A 648 81.56 -109.72 44.02
N HIS A 649 81.44 -110.86 44.71
CA HIS A 649 82.39 -111.24 45.78
C HIS A 649 83.84 -111.47 45.29
N LYS A 650 84.10 -111.54 43.97
CA LYS A 650 85.44 -111.54 43.36
C LYS A 650 85.88 -110.17 42.82
N GLU A 651 84.95 -109.26 42.58
CA GLU A 651 85.21 -107.97 41.93
C GLU A 651 85.29 -106.79 42.92
N LYS A 652 84.70 -106.94 44.11
CA LYS A 652 84.70 -105.97 45.22
C LYS A 652 86.07 -105.73 45.88
N GLN A 653 87.17 -106.09 45.21
CA GLN A 653 88.55 -106.04 45.73
C GLN A 653 89.46 -105.06 44.98
N TYR A 654 88.99 -104.36 43.93
CA TYR A 654 89.89 -103.59 43.04
C TYR A 654 89.62 -102.10 42.80
N LEU A 655 88.37 -101.60 42.85
CA LEU A 655 88.07 -100.21 42.46
C LEU A 655 87.18 -99.46 43.46
N GLN A 656 87.82 -98.61 44.27
CA GLN A 656 87.21 -97.61 45.14
C GLN A 656 88.07 -96.34 45.07
N THR A 657 87.49 -95.16 44.74
CA THR A 657 87.90 -93.76 45.10
C THR A 657 87.54 -92.70 44.03
N MET A 658 86.60 -91.78 44.37
CA MET A 658 86.40 -90.40 43.81
C MET A 658 86.11 -90.28 42.29
N VAL A 659 85.77 -89.16 41.62
CA VAL A 659 85.30 -87.74 41.86
C VAL A 659 84.38 -87.36 40.66
N SER A 660 83.61 -86.28 40.51
CA SER A 660 83.19 -85.06 41.26
C SER A 660 81.85 -84.56 40.61
N LYS A 661 81.35 -83.33 40.87
CA LYS A 661 80.14 -82.80 40.16
C LYS A 661 80.11 -81.29 39.84
N GLU A 662 80.75 -80.44 40.65
CA GLU A 662 80.35 -79.02 40.76
C GLU A 662 80.57 -78.12 39.52
N ALA A 663 81.49 -78.45 38.61
CA ALA A 663 81.88 -77.56 37.51
C ALA A 663 80.74 -77.27 36.49
N TYR A 664 79.75 -78.16 36.36
CA TYR A 664 78.64 -78.00 35.42
C TYR A 664 77.59 -76.98 35.91
N GLU A 665 77.35 -76.95 37.21
CA GLU A 665 76.23 -76.21 37.82
C GLU A 665 76.48 -74.69 37.91
N GLU A 666 77.69 -74.21 37.66
CA GLU A 666 78.00 -72.78 37.56
C GLU A 666 77.87 -72.21 36.14
N LEU A 667 78.11 -73.03 35.09
CA LEU A 667 77.91 -72.62 33.70
C LEU A 667 76.42 -72.39 33.40
N SER A 668 75.55 -73.33 33.80
CA SER A 668 74.11 -73.21 33.59
C SER A 668 73.50 -71.95 34.23
N ARG A 669 73.96 -71.57 35.43
CA ARG A 669 73.48 -70.35 36.12
C ARG A 669 73.84 -69.06 35.38
N LYS A 670 74.98 -69.01 34.68
CA LYS A 670 75.38 -67.85 33.87
C LYS A 670 74.65 -67.78 32.52
N SER A 671 74.21 -68.93 32.00
CA SER A 671 73.40 -68.98 30.76
C SER A 671 72.00 -68.40 30.96
N VAL A 672 71.35 -68.68 32.09
CA VAL A 672 69.97 -68.20 32.36
C VAL A 672 69.91 -66.67 32.46
N ALA A 673 70.81 -66.06 33.25
CA ALA A 673 70.84 -64.60 33.40
C ALA A 673 71.03 -63.85 32.06
N CYS A 674 71.85 -64.39 31.15
CA CYS A 674 72.04 -63.81 29.82
C CYS A 674 70.83 -63.99 28.88
N GLN A 675 69.93 -64.94 29.18
CA GLN A 675 68.70 -65.17 28.45
C GLN A 675 67.57 -64.24 28.93
N ASP A 676 67.47 -64.01 30.24
CA ASP A 676 66.48 -63.12 30.84
C ASP A 676 66.62 -61.65 30.38
N ASP A 677 67.87 -61.16 30.24
CA ASP A 677 68.17 -59.82 29.70
C ASP A 677 67.74 -59.68 28.22
N LEU A 678 67.79 -60.77 27.44
CA LEU A 678 67.39 -60.77 26.03
C LEU A 678 65.86 -60.73 25.87
N THR A 679 65.09 -61.44 26.71
CA THR A 679 63.63 -61.29 26.75
C THR A 679 63.23 -59.88 27.17
N GLN A 680 63.83 -59.32 28.22
CA GLN A 680 63.46 -58.00 28.72
C GLN A 680 63.79 -56.85 27.73
N THR A 681 64.76 -57.03 26.84
CA THR A 681 65.05 -56.06 25.77
C THR A 681 64.09 -56.21 24.58
N LEU A 682 63.68 -57.43 24.22
CA LEU A 682 62.64 -57.67 23.22
C LEU A 682 61.26 -57.14 23.65
N GLU A 683 60.90 -57.27 24.92
CA GLU A 683 59.65 -56.71 25.47
C GLU A 683 59.60 -55.18 25.34
N LYS A 684 60.69 -54.48 25.67
CA LYS A 684 60.81 -53.01 25.51
C LYS A 684 60.72 -52.58 24.04
N LEU A 685 61.29 -53.36 23.12
CA LEU A 685 61.17 -53.12 21.67
C LEU A 685 59.73 -53.33 21.18
N ASN A 686 59.04 -54.36 21.66
CA ASN A 686 57.63 -54.60 21.33
C ASN A 686 56.70 -53.51 21.90
N HIS A 687 56.98 -53.02 23.12
CA HIS A 687 56.24 -51.93 23.74
C HIS A 687 56.39 -50.62 22.95
N THR A 688 57.63 -50.17 22.70
CA THR A 688 57.88 -48.97 21.89
C THR A 688 57.34 -49.08 20.46
N THR A 689 57.31 -50.28 19.88
CA THR A 689 56.66 -50.55 18.58
C THR A 689 55.14 -50.40 18.66
N SER A 690 54.48 -50.83 19.74
CA SER A 690 53.03 -50.70 19.90
C SER A 690 52.61 -49.27 20.23
N GLU A 691 53.41 -48.54 21.03
CA GLU A 691 53.28 -47.10 21.26
C GLU A 691 53.40 -46.31 19.96
N THR A 692 54.42 -46.58 19.14
CA THR A 692 54.61 -45.95 17.82
C THR A 692 53.41 -46.17 16.90
N LYS A 693 52.88 -47.40 16.85
CA LYS A 693 51.65 -47.71 16.10
C LYS A 693 50.41 -47.00 16.67
N SER A 694 50.38 -46.70 17.97
CA SER A 694 49.29 -45.95 18.60
C SER A 694 49.36 -44.46 18.28
N LEU A 695 50.53 -43.85 18.43
CA LEU A 695 50.78 -42.45 18.07
C LEU A 695 50.52 -42.20 16.58
N HIS A 696 50.88 -43.13 15.70
CA HIS A 696 50.59 -43.03 14.27
C HIS A 696 49.08 -43.05 13.97
N ARG A 697 48.31 -43.93 14.64
CA ARG A 697 46.83 -43.93 14.56
C ARG A 697 46.22 -42.63 15.07
N SER A 698 46.71 -42.10 16.19
CA SER A 698 46.25 -40.81 16.73
C SER A 698 46.57 -39.64 15.81
N LEU A 699 47.73 -39.65 15.14
CA LEU A 699 48.11 -38.63 14.15
C LEU A 699 47.21 -38.68 12.91
N ALA A 700 46.93 -39.88 12.38
CA ALA A 700 46.02 -40.05 11.24
C ALA A 700 44.61 -39.51 11.57
N GLN A 701 44.06 -39.87 12.73
CA GLN A 701 42.76 -39.33 13.20
C GLN A 701 42.78 -37.82 13.49
N ALA A 702 43.95 -37.21 13.74
CA ALA A 702 44.07 -35.76 13.87
C ALA A 702 44.11 -35.07 12.49
N GLN A 703 44.73 -35.71 11.49
CA GLN A 703 44.76 -35.23 10.11
C GLN A 703 43.37 -35.36 9.45
N GLU A 704 42.65 -36.45 9.69
CA GLU A 704 41.27 -36.65 9.22
C GLU A 704 40.31 -35.57 9.77
N ARG A 705 40.33 -35.33 11.08
CA ARG A 705 39.53 -34.26 11.71
C ARG A 705 39.93 -32.87 11.21
N LYS A 706 41.21 -32.65 10.86
CA LYS A 706 41.67 -31.39 10.25
C LYS A 706 41.03 -31.19 8.88
N ALA A 707 41.03 -32.21 8.03
CA ALA A 707 40.41 -32.14 6.69
C ALA A 707 38.89 -31.85 6.80
N GLN A 708 38.18 -32.56 7.68
CA GLN A 708 36.75 -32.34 7.95
C GLN A 708 36.45 -30.88 8.34
N LEU A 709 37.29 -30.26 9.18
CA LEU A 709 37.15 -28.85 9.57
C LEU A 709 37.49 -27.87 8.42
N GLU A 710 38.42 -28.22 7.54
CA GLU A 710 38.74 -27.42 6.35
C GLU A 710 37.59 -27.46 5.31
N ASP A 711 36.96 -28.61 5.11
CA ASP A 711 35.76 -28.77 4.29
C ASP A 711 34.55 -28.01 4.88
N GLU A 712 34.34 -28.07 6.20
CA GLU A 712 33.31 -27.26 6.88
C GLU A 712 33.54 -25.76 6.66
N ILE A 713 34.77 -25.27 6.81
CA ILE A 713 35.13 -23.86 6.58
C ILE A 713 34.81 -23.44 5.14
N LEU A 714 35.18 -24.25 4.14
CA LEU A 714 34.85 -23.99 2.73
C LEU A 714 33.33 -23.95 2.50
N ALA A 715 32.58 -24.86 3.13
CA ALA A 715 31.12 -24.88 3.07
C ALA A 715 30.46 -23.68 3.78
N TYR A 716 31.08 -23.11 4.81
CA TYR A 716 30.64 -21.85 5.43
C TYR A 716 30.99 -20.63 4.56
N GLU A 717 32.17 -20.59 3.94
CA GLU A 717 32.52 -19.55 2.98
C GLU A 717 31.56 -19.52 1.77
N GLU A 718 31.24 -20.68 1.19
CA GLU A 718 30.23 -20.82 0.13
C GLU A 718 28.87 -20.22 0.53
N ARG A 719 28.39 -20.56 1.73
CA ARG A 719 27.13 -20.02 2.29
C ARG A 719 27.21 -18.51 2.46
N MET A 720 28.32 -17.98 2.96
CA MET A 720 28.54 -16.55 3.13
C MET A 720 28.65 -15.81 1.78
N LYS A 721 29.26 -16.42 0.76
CA LYS A 721 29.32 -15.88 -0.62
C LYS A 721 27.91 -15.80 -1.24
N LYS A 722 27.10 -16.85 -1.10
CA LYS A 722 25.69 -16.90 -1.57
C LYS A 722 24.82 -15.83 -0.89
N LEU A 723 24.89 -15.73 0.44
CA LEU A 723 24.13 -14.74 1.22
C LEU A 723 24.54 -13.29 0.87
N ASN A 724 25.82 -13.03 0.64
CA ASN A 724 26.29 -11.72 0.14
C ASN A 724 25.80 -11.39 -1.28
N MET A 725 25.60 -12.38 -2.15
CA MET A 725 24.98 -12.17 -3.47
C MET A 725 23.49 -11.85 -3.37
N GLU A 726 22.78 -12.48 -2.44
CA GLU A 726 21.36 -12.18 -2.16
C GLU A 726 21.19 -10.79 -1.54
N LEU A 727 22.05 -10.41 -0.59
CA LEU A 727 22.07 -9.05 -0.03
C LEU A 727 22.27 -7.98 -1.11
N LYS A 728 23.18 -8.23 -2.08
CA LYS A 728 23.36 -7.32 -3.24
C LYS A 728 22.14 -7.26 -4.17
N LYS A 729 21.42 -8.37 -4.36
CA LYS A 729 20.14 -8.36 -5.12
C LYS A 729 19.09 -7.52 -4.39
N LEU A 730 18.94 -7.70 -3.08
CA LEU A 730 18.01 -6.92 -2.26
C LEU A 730 18.33 -5.42 -2.27
N GLN A 731 19.62 -5.04 -2.20
CA GLN A 731 20.06 -3.65 -2.36
C GLN A 731 19.72 -3.09 -3.76
N GLY A 732 19.84 -3.89 -4.82
CA GLY A 732 19.42 -3.52 -6.17
C GLY A 732 17.90 -3.30 -6.29
N PHE A 733 17.10 -4.21 -5.72
CA PHE A 733 15.64 -4.04 -5.67
C PHE A 733 15.21 -2.83 -4.84
N GLN A 734 15.91 -2.54 -3.73
CA GLN A 734 15.65 -1.33 -2.94
C GLN A 734 15.94 -0.06 -3.76
N GLN A 735 17.10 0.03 -4.43
CA GLN A 735 17.42 1.18 -5.28
C GLN A 735 16.43 1.37 -6.43
N GLN A 736 15.94 0.27 -7.04
CA GLN A 736 14.91 0.36 -8.07
C GLN A 736 13.58 0.86 -7.48
N SER A 737 13.16 0.35 -6.32
CA SER A 737 11.96 0.82 -5.60
C SER A 737 12.05 2.31 -5.24
N GLU A 738 13.21 2.77 -4.75
CA GLU A 738 13.45 4.18 -4.45
C GLU A 738 13.34 5.08 -5.69
N LEU A 739 13.79 4.62 -6.87
CA LEU A 739 13.63 5.32 -8.15
C LEU A 739 12.17 5.32 -8.64
N GLU A 740 11.43 4.22 -8.45
CA GLU A 740 10.01 4.12 -8.80
C GLU A 740 9.16 5.04 -7.90
N VAL A 741 9.43 5.10 -6.59
CA VAL A 741 8.80 6.05 -5.66
C VAL A 741 9.08 7.49 -6.06
N GLN A 742 10.33 7.86 -6.37
CA GLN A 742 10.67 9.22 -6.84
C GLN A 742 9.93 9.60 -8.14
N ALA A 743 9.69 8.63 -9.03
CA ALA A 743 8.90 8.85 -10.24
C ALA A 743 7.39 9.07 -9.93
N PHE A 744 6.84 8.38 -8.94
CA PHE A 744 5.48 8.60 -8.47
C PHE A 744 5.32 9.95 -7.73
N ASP A 745 6.25 10.31 -6.85
CA ASP A 745 6.26 11.59 -6.14
C ASP A 745 6.30 12.77 -7.12
N LYS A 746 7.17 12.70 -8.14
CA LYS A 746 7.23 13.71 -9.20
C LYS A 746 5.91 13.79 -9.98
N LYS A 747 5.27 12.66 -10.28
CA LYS A 747 3.95 12.64 -10.96
C LYS A 747 2.85 13.23 -10.07
N LEU A 748 2.90 13.02 -8.76
CA LEU A 748 2.00 13.65 -7.79
C LEU A 748 2.22 15.17 -7.73
N GLU A 749 3.47 15.64 -7.76
CA GLU A 749 3.81 17.07 -7.87
C GLU A 749 3.29 17.67 -9.19
N GLU A 750 3.49 17.00 -10.33
CA GLU A 750 2.99 17.43 -11.64
C GLU A 750 1.45 17.53 -11.68
N MET A 751 0.72 16.60 -11.04
CA MET A 751 -0.74 16.66 -10.91
C MET A 751 -1.21 17.72 -9.92
N SER A 752 -0.53 17.88 -8.77
CA SER A 752 -0.81 18.94 -7.78
C SER A 752 -0.67 20.34 -8.38
N ASN A 753 0.39 20.55 -9.20
CA ASN A 753 0.58 21.79 -9.94
C ASN A 753 -0.55 22.04 -10.98
N GLN A 754 -1.07 21.01 -11.65
CA GLN A 754 -2.21 21.14 -12.55
C GLN A 754 -3.50 21.53 -11.80
N VAL A 755 -3.79 20.89 -10.66
CA VAL A 755 -4.93 21.25 -9.80
C VAL A 755 -4.82 22.70 -9.31
N LEU A 756 -3.62 23.14 -8.91
CA LEU A 756 -3.38 24.54 -8.50
C LEU A 756 -3.55 25.54 -9.66
N GLN A 757 -3.23 25.15 -10.90
CA GLN A 757 -3.51 25.97 -12.09
C GLN A 757 -5.02 26.04 -12.36
N TRP A 758 -5.74 24.92 -12.30
CA TRP A 758 -7.20 24.89 -12.49
C TRP A 758 -7.94 25.70 -11.42
N GLN A 759 -7.50 25.62 -10.16
CA GLN A 759 -8.05 26.42 -9.06
C GLN A 759 -7.84 27.93 -9.28
N LYS A 760 -6.67 28.34 -9.78
CA LYS A 760 -6.39 29.74 -10.15
C LYS A 760 -7.23 30.21 -11.33
N GLN A 761 -7.40 29.36 -12.35
CA GLN A 761 -8.25 29.64 -13.50
C GLN A 761 -9.71 29.83 -13.07
N HIS A 762 -10.27 28.88 -12.33
CA HIS A 762 -11.63 28.98 -11.78
C HIS A 762 -11.84 30.24 -10.93
N GLN A 763 -10.86 30.64 -10.11
CA GLN A 763 -10.94 31.89 -9.35
C GLN A 763 -10.87 33.15 -10.24
N SER A 764 -10.23 33.08 -11.40
CA SER A 764 -10.27 34.14 -12.42
C SER A 764 -11.62 34.19 -13.12
N ASP A 765 -12.19 33.04 -13.45
CA ASP A 765 -13.49 32.92 -14.12
C ASP A 765 -14.64 33.41 -13.22
N LEU A 766 -14.62 33.08 -11.92
CA LEU A 766 -15.55 33.64 -10.93
C LEU A 766 -15.49 35.18 -10.84
N LYS A 767 -14.29 35.78 -10.91
CA LYS A 767 -14.13 37.25 -10.92
C LYS A 767 -14.68 37.86 -12.22
N MET A 768 -14.50 37.17 -13.34
CA MET A 768 -15.02 37.58 -14.65
C MET A 768 -16.55 37.44 -14.74
N LEU A 769 -17.14 36.45 -14.07
CA LEU A 769 -18.60 36.31 -13.93
C LEU A 769 -19.17 37.42 -13.03
N ALA A 770 -18.60 37.66 -11.85
CA ALA A 770 -19.04 38.75 -10.97
C ALA A 770 -18.99 40.14 -11.65
N ALA A 771 -17.94 40.41 -12.45
CA ALA A 771 -17.85 41.64 -13.25
C ALA A 771 -18.93 41.75 -14.35
N LYS A 772 -19.41 40.62 -14.89
CA LYS A 772 -20.55 40.57 -15.83
C LYS A 772 -21.88 40.75 -15.13
N GLU A 773 -22.05 40.21 -13.92
CA GLU A 773 -23.24 40.44 -13.07
C GLU A 773 -23.36 41.92 -12.68
N GLU A 774 -22.25 42.58 -12.37
CA GLU A 774 -22.22 44.03 -12.10
C GLU A 774 -22.61 44.85 -13.33
N GLN A 775 -22.11 44.50 -14.53
CA GLN A 775 -22.55 45.10 -15.79
C GLN A 775 -24.04 44.84 -16.09
N LEU A 776 -24.53 43.63 -15.83
CA LEU A 776 -25.94 43.29 -16.00
C LEU A 776 -26.84 44.11 -15.06
N ARG A 777 -26.42 44.29 -13.80
CA ARG A 777 -27.13 45.13 -12.82
C ARG A 777 -27.15 46.59 -13.27
N ALA A 778 -26.03 47.14 -13.74
CA ALA A 778 -26.00 48.49 -14.30
C ALA A 778 -26.99 48.66 -15.47
N PHE A 779 -27.06 47.70 -16.40
CA PHE A 779 -28.07 47.73 -17.48
C PHE A 779 -29.51 47.56 -16.95
N GLN A 780 -29.74 46.79 -15.88
CA GLN A 780 -31.05 46.69 -15.24
C GLN A 780 -31.47 48.01 -14.58
N GLU A 781 -30.54 48.70 -13.93
CA GLU A 781 -30.75 50.03 -13.32
C GLU A 781 -31.01 51.09 -14.41
N GLU A 782 -30.21 51.15 -15.47
CA GLU A 782 -30.47 52.02 -16.64
C GLU A 782 -31.85 51.75 -17.26
N MET A 783 -32.23 50.48 -17.43
CA MET A 783 -33.55 50.09 -17.93
C MET A 783 -34.70 50.40 -16.96
N ALA A 784 -34.44 50.46 -15.65
CA ALA A 784 -35.41 50.91 -14.66
C ALA A 784 -35.58 52.44 -14.72
N THR A 785 -34.49 53.20 -14.78
CA THR A 785 -34.52 54.67 -14.95
C THR A 785 -35.19 55.07 -16.27
N LEU A 786 -34.94 54.36 -17.37
CA LEU A 786 -35.63 54.59 -18.65
C LEU A 786 -37.15 54.34 -18.56
N LYS A 787 -37.58 53.30 -17.82
CA LYS A 787 -39.01 53.05 -17.56
C LYS A 787 -39.63 54.14 -16.68
N GLU A 788 -38.92 54.60 -15.65
CA GLU A 788 -39.41 55.66 -14.76
C GLU A 788 -39.57 56.99 -15.50
N ASN A 789 -38.60 57.35 -16.37
CA ASN A 789 -38.70 58.53 -17.23
C ASN A 789 -39.90 58.45 -18.19
N LEU A 790 -40.14 57.28 -18.83
CA LEU A 790 -41.34 57.08 -19.67
C LEU A 790 -42.65 57.18 -18.87
N LEU A 791 -42.67 56.68 -17.63
CA LEU A 791 -43.81 56.79 -16.71
C LEU A 791 -43.96 58.18 -16.07
N ALA A 792 -42.99 59.08 -16.26
CA ALA A 792 -43.09 60.49 -15.93
C ALA A 792 -43.68 61.29 -17.12
N ASP A 793 -43.26 61.01 -18.36
CA ASP A 793 -43.87 61.58 -19.57
C ASP A 793 -45.37 61.26 -19.69
N GLU A 794 -45.80 60.05 -19.29
CA GLU A 794 -47.24 59.69 -19.23
C GLU A 794 -48.06 60.48 -18.18
N LYS A 795 -47.45 61.37 -17.39
CA LYS A 795 -48.13 62.14 -16.33
C LYS A 795 -48.28 63.64 -16.61
N GLU A 796 -47.87 64.15 -17.78
CA GLU A 796 -48.21 65.52 -18.20
C GLU A 796 -49.69 65.62 -18.67
N PRO A 797 -50.53 66.47 -18.05
CA PRO A 797 -51.93 66.62 -18.43
C PRO A 797 -52.10 67.66 -19.56
N SER A 798 -52.04 67.24 -20.82
CA SER A 798 -52.45 68.04 -21.99
C SER A 798 -53.70 67.46 -22.67
N SER A 799 -54.39 68.25 -23.51
CA SER A 799 -55.85 68.10 -23.68
C SER A 799 -56.43 68.40 -25.07
N VAL A 800 -57.62 67.81 -25.34
CA VAL A 800 -58.56 68.12 -26.45
C VAL A 800 -58.12 67.66 -27.87
N PRO A 801 -59.02 67.22 -28.79
CA PRO A 801 -60.32 66.52 -28.66
C PRO A 801 -60.40 65.17 -29.42
N GLN A 802 -61.40 64.36 -29.07
CA GLN A 802 -61.84 63.15 -29.77
C GLN A 802 -62.44 63.43 -31.17
N ARG A 803 -62.02 62.73 -32.24
CA ARG A 803 -62.73 62.76 -33.55
C ARG A 803 -62.58 61.50 -34.42
N SER A 804 -63.72 61.07 -34.99
CA SER A 804 -63.90 60.15 -36.13
C SER A 804 -63.21 58.77 -36.13
N VAL A 805 -64.03 57.74 -35.93
CA VAL A 805 -63.71 56.29 -35.96
C VAL A 805 -63.72 55.72 -37.40
N THR A 806 -63.15 54.52 -37.55
CA THR A 806 -63.25 53.57 -38.70
C THR A 806 -62.63 53.95 -40.06
N LYS A 807 -61.51 53.28 -40.38
CA LYS A 807 -61.31 52.64 -41.70
C LYS A 807 -60.37 51.42 -41.69
N ASP A 808 -59.34 51.41 -40.85
CA ASP A 808 -58.28 50.38 -40.91
C ASP A 808 -58.62 49.02 -40.29
N THR A 809 -59.64 48.94 -39.42
CA THR A 809 -60.09 47.68 -38.79
C THR A 809 -60.49 46.61 -39.82
N CYS A 810 -60.98 47.02 -41.00
CA CYS A 810 -61.32 46.12 -42.11
C CYS A 810 -60.09 45.61 -42.88
N ARG A 811 -58.93 46.29 -42.79
CA ARG A 811 -57.66 45.85 -43.35
C ARG A 811 -57.04 44.79 -42.46
N LEU A 812 -56.90 45.11 -41.17
CA LEU A 812 -56.39 44.21 -40.14
C LEU A 812 -57.20 42.91 -40.00
N ARG A 813 -58.53 42.94 -40.16
CA ARG A 813 -59.32 41.69 -40.25
C ARG A 813 -58.91 40.84 -41.44
N ARG A 814 -58.90 41.41 -42.65
CA ARG A 814 -58.57 40.67 -43.88
C ARG A 814 -57.13 40.15 -43.89
N GLU A 815 -56.21 40.88 -43.27
CA GLU A 815 -54.82 40.47 -43.06
C GLU A 815 -54.72 39.32 -42.03
N ASN A 816 -55.50 39.34 -40.94
CA ASN A 816 -55.62 38.20 -40.01
C ASN A 816 -56.29 36.98 -40.66
N ASP A 817 -57.37 37.16 -41.43
CA ASP A 817 -58.06 36.08 -42.14
C ASP A 817 -57.10 35.40 -43.14
N GLN A 818 -56.23 36.16 -43.81
CA GLN A 818 -55.18 35.64 -44.68
C GLN A 818 -54.07 34.92 -43.90
N ILE A 819 -53.62 35.46 -42.75
CA ILE A 819 -52.65 34.78 -41.88
C ILE A 819 -53.20 33.44 -41.37
N MET A 820 -54.46 33.41 -40.93
CA MET A 820 -55.15 32.18 -40.52
C MET A 820 -55.21 31.17 -41.67
N SER A 821 -55.60 31.60 -42.87
CA SER A 821 -55.65 30.71 -44.04
C SER A 821 -54.27 30.15 -44.42
N ASN A 822 -53.23 30.98 -44.39
CA ASN A 822 -51.85 30.55 -44.63
C ASN A 822 -51.35 29.57 -43.55
N MET A 823 -51.68 29.82 -42.29
CA MET A 823 -51.30 28.96 -41.15
C MET A 823 -52.03 27.61 -41.19
N GLU A 824 -53.29 27.60 -41.61
CA GLU A 824 -54.07 26.38 -41.83
C GLU A 824 -53.57 25.58 -43.05
N GLN A 825 -53.07 26.26 -44.10
CA GLN A 825 -52.37 25.61 -45.22
C GLN A 825 -51.04 25.01 -44.76
N TRP A 826 -50.22 25.74 -44.00
CA TRP A 826 -48.95 25.23 -43.48
C TRP A 826 -49.16 24.01 -42.56
N ALA A 827 -50.22 24.01 -41.74
CA ALA A 827 -50.60 22.84 -40.95
C ALA A 827 -51.02 21.62 -41.82
N LYS A 828 -51.66 21.84 -42.97
CA LYS A 828 -51.96 20.76 -43.94
C LYS A 828 -50.70 20.24 -44.62
N GLU A 829 -49.75 21.12 -44.94
CA GLU A 829 -48.43 20.76 -45.50
C GLU A 829 -47.58 19.98 -44.50
N GLN A 830 -47.53 20.38 -43.22
CA GLN A 830 -46.87 19.62 -42.15
C GLN A 830 -47.49 18.23 -41.97
N ASN A 831 -48.82 18.12 -41.97
CA ASN A 831 -49.50 16.82 -41.91
C ASN A 831 -49.21 15.95 -43.15
N HIS A 832 -49.08 16.55 -44.35
CA HIS A 832 -48.68 15.82 -45.55
C HIS A 832 -47.23 15.32 -45.45
N LEU A 833 -46.29 16.16 -45.00
CA LEU A 833 -44.89 15.78 -44.76
C LEU A 833 -44.77 14.68 -43.69
N HIS A 834 -45.56 14.75 -42.61
CA HIS A 834 -45.62 13.71 -41.60
C HIS A 834 -46.11 12.37 -42.19
N ASN A 835 -47.17 12.38 -43.00
CA ASN A 835 -47.68 11.19 -43.67
C ASN A 835 -46.67 10.60 -44.67
N VAL A 836 -45.94 11.44 -45.41
CA VAL A 836 -44.84 11.01 -46.30
C VAL A 836 -43.70 10.38 -45.50
N MET A 837 -43.31 10.97 -44.36
CA MET A 837 -42.30 10.41 -43.45
C MET A 837 -42.72 9.05 -42.89
N VAL A 838 -43.98 8.90 -42.46
CA VAL A 838 -44.54 7.61 -41.99
C VAL A 838 -44.54 6.57 -43.11
N HIS A 839 -44.92 6.95 -44.34
CA HIS A 839 -44.84 6.05 -45.50
C HIS A 839 -43.40 5.60 -45.78
N LEU A 840 -42.43 6.51 -45.78
CA LEU A 840 -41.01 6.19 -45.97
C LEU A 840 -40.46 5.31 -44.84
N GLN A 841 -40.90 5.49 -43.59
CA GLN A 841 -40.54 4.60 -42.49
C GLN A 841 -41.13 3.19 -42.67
N GLN A 842 -42.38 3.07 -43.12
CA GLN A 842 -43.00 1.78 -43.42
C GLN A 842 -42.33 1.07 -44.61
N GLU A 843 -41.97 1.82 -45.66
CA GLU A 843 -41.26 1.28 -46.83
C GLU A 843 -39.84 0.83 -46.47
N ASN A 844 -39.08 1.62 -45.69
CA ASN A 844 -37.78 1.18 -45.16
C ASN A 844 -37.90 -0.07 -44.28
N LYS A 845 -38.94 -0.17 -43.44
CA LYS A 845 -39.21 -1.37 -42.64
C LYS A 845 -39.50 -2.59 -43.52
N LYS A 846 -40.25 -2.42 -44.61
CA LYS A 846 -40.56 -3.47 -45.59
C LYS A 846 -39.32 -3.92 -46.37
N LEU A 847 -38.51 -2.98 -46.87
CA LEU A 847 -37.25 -3.27 -47.54
C LEU A 847 -36.26 -3.97 -46.60
N LYS A 848 -36.20 -3.58 -45.31
CA LYS A 848 -35.38 -4.28 -44.31
C LYS A 848 -35.82 -5.75 -44.15
N THR A 849 -37.12 -6.02 -43.99
CA THR A 849 -37.62 -7.40 -43.93
C THR A 849 -37.35 -8.17 -45.21
N GLU A 850 -37.43 -7.55 -46.38
CA GLU A 850 -37.15 -8.21 -47.66
C GLU A 850 -35.64 -8.52 -47.84
N ILE A 851 -34.76 -7.68 -47.30
CA ILE A 851 -33.30 -7.93 -47.25
C ILE A 851 -32.98 -9.08 -46.27
N GLU A 852 -33.62 -9.13 -45.11
CA GLU A 852 -33.46 -10.21 -44.13
C GLU A 852 -34.00 -11.54 -44.67
N GLU A 853 -35.15 -11.53 -45.35
CA GLU A 853 -35.72 -12.70 -46.03
C GLU A 853 -34.84 -13.16 -47.21
N LYS A 854 -34.27 -12.23 -47.99
CA LYS A 854 -33.31 -12.58 -49.07
C LYS A 854 -32.02 -13.18 -48.52
N LYS A 855 -31.48 -12.68 -47.40
CA LYS A 855 -30.33 -13.29 -46.71
C LYS A 855 -30.61 -14.72 -46.27
N LEU A 856 -31.79 -14.97 -45.68
CA LEU A 856 -32.23 -16.32 -45.30
C LEU A 856 -32.39 -17.24 -46.53
N LYS A 857 -32.96 -16.74 -47.63
CA LYS A 857 -33.13 -17.51 -48.88
C LYS A 857 -31.84 -17.77 -49.66
N THR A 858 -30.73 -17.09 -49.38
CA THR A 858 -29.42 -17.36 -49.98
C THR A 858 -28.58 -18.44 -49.26
N GLY A 859 -29.06 -19.01 -48.16
CA GLY A 859 -28.29 -19.99 -47.39
C GLY A 859 -28.44 -21.44 -47.84
N HIS A 860 -27.58 -21.93 -48.76
CA HIS A 860 -27.00 -23.31 -48.84
C HIS A 860 -26.56 -23.75 -50.26
N PRO A 861 -25.77 -24.84 -50.43
CA PRO A 861 -24.90 -25.57 -49.47
C PRO A 861 -23.51 -25.99 -50.05
N ARG A 862 -22.74 -26.78 -49.27
CA ARG A 862 -21.59 -27.65 -49.67
C ARG A 862 -20.27 -26.92 -50.03
N LEU A 863 -19.06 -27.44 -49.73
CA LEU A 863 -18.63 -28.68 -49.04
C LEU A 863 -17.22 -28.48 -48.40
N TYR A 864 -16.66 -29.55 -47.80
CA TYR A 864 -15.30 -29.74 -47.25
C TYR A 864 -14.16 -28.95 -47.96
N THR A 865 -13.01 -28.59 -47.35
CA THR A 865 -12.08 -29.46 -46.60
C THR A 865 -11.01 -28.68 -45.79
N LYS A 866 -10.47 -29.30 -44.71
CA LYS A 866 -9.15 -29.11 -44.03
C LYS A 866 -8.37 -27.77 -44.13
N ALA A 867 -8.24 -27.15 -42.95
CA ALA A 867 -6.98 -26.86 -42.21
C ALA A 867 -5.97 -25.78 -42.67
N LEU A 868 -5.24 -25.28 -41.65
CA LEU A 868 -4.07 -24.38 -41.65
C LEU A 868 -4.27 -22.92 -42.12
N GLY A 869 -3.74 -21.99 -41.32
CA GLY A 869 -3.32 -20.65 -41.78
C GLY A 869 -1.79 -20.60 -41.93
N PRO A 870 -1.13 -19.42 -41.87
CA PRO A 870 -1.68 -18.06 -41.72
C PRO A 870 -1.07 -17.02 -42.70
N SER A 871 -1.43 -15.74 -42.48
CA SER A 871 -0.60 -14.52 -42.68
C SER A 871 -0.57 -13.74 -44.02
N LYS A 872 -0.45 -12.41 -43.86
CA LYS A 872 0.31 -11.39 -44.65
C LYS A 872 -0.25 -10.73 -45.93
N THR A 873 -0.71 -9.48 -45.72
CA THR A 873 -0.30 -8.20 -46.37
C THR A 873 -0.52 -7.90 -47.87
N GLU A 874 -1.40 -6.92 -48.13
CA GLU A 874 -1.17 -5.66 -48.92
C GLU A 874 -0.78 -5.68 -50.43
N PRO A 875 -0.82 -4.53 -51.16
CA PRO A 875 -1.76 -3.38 -51.16
C PRO A 875 -2.19 -2.97 -52.61
N ILE A 876 -2.77 -1.76 -52.81
CA ILE A 876 -2.83 -0.87 -54.03
C ILE A 876 -4.25 -0.29 -54.29
N GLN A 877 -4.50 0.89 -54.89
CA GLN A 877 -4.04 2.29 -54.68
C GLN A 877 -4.86 3.28 -55.58
N LYS A 878 -4.99 4.56 -55.19
CA LYS A 878 -5.52 5.75 -55.96
C LYS A 878 -7.06 5.83 -56.10
N GLY A 879 -7.71 7.01 -56.20
CA GLY A 879 -7.25 8.42 -56.20
C GLY A 879 -8.33 9.38 -55.59
N LYS A 880 -7.98 10.56 -55.04
CA LYS A 880 -7.80 11.89 -55.68
C LYS A 880 -9.09 12.55 -56.26
N VAL A 881 -9.36 13.87 -56.12
CA VAL A 881 -8.90 14.94 -55.18
C VAL A 881 -9.74 16.24 -55.36
N CYS A 882 -10.01 16.99 -54.28
CA CYS A 882 -10.21 18.48 -54.14
C CYS A 882 -10.71 18.76 -52.70
N ALA A 883 -10.24 19.70 -51.86
CA ALA A 883 -9.65 21.05 -52.02
C ALA A 883 -10.71 22.13 -52.38
N THR A 884 -10.76 23.34 -51.80
CA THR A 884 -9.72 24.11 -51.05
C THR A 884 -10.35 25.12 -50.07
N LEU A 885 -9.84 25.27 -48.83
CA LEU A 885 -9.19 26.44 -48.17
C LEU A 885 -9.35 26.20 -46.64
N GLY A 886 -8.46 26.51 -45.67
CA GLY A 886 -7.36 27.49 -45.54
C GLY A 886 -7.74 28.50 -44.43
N TRP A 887 -6.94 28.89 -43.42
CA TRP A 887 -5.47 28.94 -43.27
C TRP A 887 -4.99 28.82 -41.79
N ARG A 888 -3.88 28.08 -41.57
CA ARG A 888 -2.65 28.42 -40.79
C ARG A 888 -2.72 28.83 -39.30
N GLY A 889 -1.96 28.24 -38.36
CA GLY A 889 -1.08 27.05 -38.40
C GLY A 889 0.12 27.10 -37.41
N THR A 890 0.87 25.98 -37.30
CA THR A 890 2.25 25.80 -36.72
C THR A 890 2.44 26.14 -35.22
N THR A 891 3.18 25.40 -34.37
CA THR A 891 4.09 24.22 -34.48
C THR A 891 4.29 23.63 -33.05
N GLN A 892 4.83 22.43 -32.75
CA GLN A 892 5.41 21.30 -33.50
C GLN A 892 5.24 20.00 -32.66
N ASP A 893 5.71 18.86 -33.16
CA ASP A 893 5.88 17.56 -32.46
C ASP A 893 7.31 17.01 -32.73
N MET A 894 7.84 16.20 -31.81
CA MET A 894 9.00 15.31 -32.00
C MET A 894 8.98 14.15 -30.99
N THR A 895 8.04 13.23 -31.15
CA THR A 895 8.09 11.90 -30.50
C THR A 895 8.93 10.93 -31.34
N GLN A 896 10.01 10.35 -30.78
CA GLN A 896 10.67 9.18 -31.37
C GLN A 896 10.96 8.08 -30.34
N ARG A 897 10.38 6.90 -30.60
CA ARG A 897 10.71 5.62 -29.98
C ARG A 897 11.70 4.90 -30.91
N MET A 898 12.80 4.35 -30.38
CA MET A 898 13.72 3.48 -31.12
C MET A 898 13.82 2.11 -30.45
N ASP A 899 13.52 1.06 -31.20
CA ASP A 899 13.90 -0.32 -30.89
C ASP A 899 15.36 -0.55 -31.33
N ILE A 900 16.17 -1.21 -30.51
CA ILE A 900 17.52 -1.66 -30.88
C ILE A 900 17.71 -3.12 -30.48
N THR A 901 17.55 -4.01 -31.47
CA THR A 901 17.97 -5.42 -31.35
C THR A 901 18.87 -5.77 -32.53
N LYS A 902 20.18 -5.57 -32.37
CA LYS A 902 21.30 -6.18 -33.11
C LYS A 902 22.59 -5.42 -32.83
N PHE A 903 23.60 -6.08 -32.28
CA PHE A 903 24.95 -6.06 -32.84
C PHE A 903 25.70 -7.33 -32.45
N VAL A 904 26.32 -7.97 -33.44
CA VAL A 904 27.30 -9.04 -33.24
C VAL A 904 28.68 -8.39 -33.38
N GLY A 905 29.59 -8.63 -32.43
CA GLY A 905 30.91 -8.00 -32.40
C GLY A 905 31.93 -8.83 -31.63
N ILE A 906 32.57 -9.78 -32.31
CA ILE A 906 33.67 -10.57 -31.78
C ILE A 906 34.97 -9.76 -31.88
N PRO A 907 35.82 -9.78 -30.83
CA PRO A 907 37.27 -9.78 -31.01
C PRO A 907 37.89 -11.10 -30.51
N HIS A 908 38.86 -11.64 -31.26
CA HIS A 908 39.53 -12.90 -30.95
C HIS A 908 40.87 -12.69 -30.22
N CYS A 909 41.18 -13.64 -29.32
CA CYS A 909 42.52 -14.14 -28.97
C CYS A 909 43.60 -13.20 -28.37
N SER A 910 43.87 -13.40 -27.08
CA SER A 910 45.22 -13.61 -26.49
C SER A 910 45.07 -14.12 -25.04
N GLY A 911 45.94 -14.98 -24.48
CA GLY A 911 47.12 -15.60 -25.11
C GLY A 911 48.20 -16.17 -24.16
N SER A 912 47.86 -16.66 -22.95
CA SER A 912 48.78 -17.39 -22.03
C SER A 912 47.92 -18.23 -21.06
N SER A 913 48.16 -19.49 -20.68
CA SER A 913 49.35 -20.37 -20.59
C SER A 913 50.13 -20.28 -19.28
N TYR A 914 50.31 -21.45 -18.64
CA TYR A 914 50.99 -21.76 -17.36
C TYR A 914 50.33 -21.16 -16.08
N CYS A 915 50.24 -21.87 -14.95
CA CYS A 915 50.59 -23.28 -14.63
C CYS A 915 49.36 -24.05 -14.12
#